data_AF-A0A964AAA7-F1
#
_entry.id   AF-A0A964AAA7-F1
#
_cell.length_a   1.000
_cell.length_b   1.000
_cell.length_c   1.000
_cell.angle_alpha   90.00
_cell.angle_beta   90.00
_cell.angle_gamma   90.00
#
_symmetry.space_group_name_H-M   'P 1'
#
loop_
_entity.id
_entity.type
_entity.pdbx_description
1 polymer ?
#
loop_
_entity_poly.entity_id
_entity_poly.type
_entity_poly.pdbx_seq_one_letter_code
_entity_poly.pdbx_strand_id
1 'polypeptide(L)'
;MTPPPRVRPDIIEATLANGLHVYMIEDHSAPLVSYQVWFKVGSVNEHEAGPGESHGITGLSHFFEHMMFRGTEAHPSFFESVYALGGKLNAFTWLDETVYWENMPSQHLETVISMEADRLEHMKIDFLNLEPEREVVKSERLLRTENRPEGLAEEVMQARVFEFFPYHWGTIGWMRDLNAVTVAEAQAYHDVYYAPNNAYVLVSGDHDPQQTLAWLQKYYGGLEARPIPPEDFPVEPRQEHERRDRVTKPVDPQFVVWAYRAPPVRDPDYAVLEVLDRVLVSGKSSRLQQALVYASPPRLGRLNASLYPIRHPFLYQWSANLEPGMTTWELQKAVDAAVTDIVEHGVDKAELERAVAGLRSDIVRQNLSNQSKADLIGFSLRATDDPLLLLDRLEKYGTITVADVQRVAAEVLRPDNRTWTTVVDPGRFVGLVEQLGADTPAAPVQLTGLAKDAAEWVVAGQELAAEQAQLDEEARAIRLLAERADKHLAEADEAGKKAIRDYLETNEKGTKKRTERLDAGKKTLAAGEAEHAKAGAALRKRLTALEKMRFDAQRGPLRYLHDLTVTMLRGLPPGKLVTPELPDDTDPALLASRLGWGAARSWLLDAAGLAASAEAQRQHTLEAARAAGRDPMADGPAALSTRAFALAWDTQVTGKLLTDAPVRARPTGSLRGGGR
;
A
#
# COMPACT_ATOMS: atom_id res chain seq x y z
N MET A 1 22.25 -24.93 36.44
CA MET A 1 21.89 -24.40 35.10
C MET A 1 20.39 -24.46 35.02
N THR A 2 19.72 -23.31 34.91
CA THR A 2 18.28 -23.24 34.60
C THR A 2 18.07 -24.02 33.29
N PRO A 3 17.08 -24.93 33.21
CA PRO A 3 16.79 -25.59 31.94
C PRO A 3 16.55 -24.53 30.87
N PRO A 4 17.01 -24.76 29.62
CA PRO A 4 16.72 -23.84 28.54
C PRO A 4 15.20 -23.62 28.46
N PRO A 5 14.73 -22.40 28.19
CA PRO A 5 13.30 -22.13 28.06
C PRO A 5 12.71 -23.12 27.05
N ARG A 6 11.61 -23.78 27.42
CA ARG A 6 10.87 -24.61 26.48
C ARG A 6 10.36 -23.68 25.39
N VAL A 7 10.90 -23.82 24.19
CA VAL A 7 10.48 -22.99 23.04
C VAL A 7 9.05 -23.35 22.61
N ARG A 8 8.60 -24.57 22.95
CA ARG A 8 7.22 -25.03 22.74
C ARG A 8 6.45 -24.94 24.07
N PRO A 9 5.40 -24.10 24.17
CA PRO A 9 4.54 -24.07 25.35
C PRO A 9 3.71 -25.36 25.43
N ASP A 10 3.38 -25.78 26.65
CA ASP A 10 2.37 -26.80 26.88
C ASP A 10 1.00 -26.11 26.72
N ILE A 11 0.22 -26.52 25.71
CA ILE A 11 -1.07 -25.91 25.36
C ILE A 11 -2.20 -26.83 25.84
N ILE A 12 -3.16 -26.26 26.55
CA ILE A 12 -4.41 -26.91 26.91
C ILE A 12 -5.49 -26.42 25.96
N GLU A 13 -6.06 -27.36 25.21
CA GLU A 13 -7.10 -27.09 24.21
C GLU A 13 -8.47 -27.50 24.71
N ALA A 14 -9.48 -26.67 24.46
CA ALA A 14 -10.88 -26.99 24.69
C ALA A 14 -11.75 -26.40 23.56
N THR A 15 -12.96 -26.91 23.43
CA THR A 15 -13.96 -26.35 22.51
C THR A 15 -15.31 -26.37 23.21
N LEU A 16 -15.96 -25.22 23.28
CA LEU A 16 -17.30 -25.09 23.86
C LEU A 16 -18.35 -25.67 22.90
N ALA A 17 -19.54 -25.98 23.42
CA ALA A 17 -20.62 -26.57 22.63
C ALA A 17 -21.10 -25.69 21.46
N ASN A 18 -20.89 -24.36 21.55
CA ASN A 18 -21.20 -23.41 20.49
C ASN A 18 -20.06 -23.21 19.47
N GLY A 19 -19.00 -24.03 19.53
CA GLY A 19 -17.90 -24.01 18.57
C GLY A 19 -16.76 -23.04 18.91
N LEU A 20 -16.83 -22.30 20.04
CA LEU A 20 -15.71 -21.46 20.48
C LEU A 20 -14.52 -22.32 20.87
N HIS A 21 -13.40 -22.15 20.17
CA HIS A 21 -12.14 -22.81 20.49
C HIS A 21 -11.38 -22.03 21.58
N VAL A 22 -10.77 -22.75 22.51
CA VAL A 22 -10.06 -22.17 23.65
C VAL A 22 -8.68 -22.80 23.73
N TYR A 23 -7.65 -21.96 23.85
CA TYR A 23 -6.26 -22.36 23.97
C TYR A 23 -5.65 -21.68 25.20
N MET A 24 -5.11 -22.48 26.12
CA MET A 24 -4.61 -22.00 27.42
C MET A 24 -3.14 -22.39 27.62
N ILE A 25 -2.33 -21.45 28.10
CA ILE A 25 -0.92 -21.63 28.45
C ILE A 25 -0.74 -21.19 29.91
N GLU A 26 -0.53 -22.14 30.80
CA GLU A 26 -0.34 -21.88 32.24
C GLU A 26 1.10 -21.41 32.51
N ASP A 27 1.25 -20.24 33.14
CA ASP A 27 2.55 -19.69 33.57
C ASP A 27 2.40 -18.85 34.84
N HIS A 28 2.73 -19.45 36.00
CA HIS A 28 2.67 -18.78 37.31
C HIS A 28 3.93 -17.97 37.66
N SER A 29 4.79 -17.64 36.70
CA SER A 29 6.03 -16.87 36.97
C SER A 29 5.77 -15.44 37.45
N ALA A 30 4.61 -14.87 37.11
CA ALA A 30 4.11 -13.59 37.59
C ALA A 30 2.57 -13.63 37.70
N PRO A 31 1.95 -12.91 38.66
CA PRO A 31 0.49 -12.87 38.84
C PRO A 31 -0.20 -11.99 37.78
N LEU A 32 0.10 -12.26 36.51
CA LEU A 32 -0.37 -11.54 35.34
C LEU A 32 -0.91 -12.54 34.33
N VAL A 33 -1.97 -12.15 33.63
CA VAL A 33 -2.57 -12.93 32.55
C VAL A 33 -2.71 -12.06 31.30
N SER A 34 -2.57 -12.69 30.14
CA SER A 34 -2.95 -12.16 28.84
C SER A 34 -4.19 -12.92 28.39
N TYR A 35 -5.26 -12.20 28.11
CA TYR A 35 -6.50 -12.70 27.54
C TYR A 35 -6.64 -12.13 26.12
N GLN A 36 -6.98 -12.96 25.14
CA GLN A 36 -7.14 -12.51 23.77
C GLN A 36 -8.33 -13.19 23.11
N VAL A 37 -9.08 -12.44 22.32
CA VAL A 37 -10.13 -12.93 21.42
C VAL A 37 -9.73 -12.65 19.99
N TRP A 38 -9.59 -13.69 19.20
CA TRP A 38 -9.23 -13.61 17.78
C TRP A 38 -10.42 -14.03 16.95
N PHE A 39 -10.93 -13.10 16.15
CA PHE A 39 -11.95 -13.40 15.16
C PHE A 39 -11.29 -13.77 13.83
N LYS A 40 -11.78 -14.84 13.19
CA LYS A 40 -11.38 -15.27 11.84
C LYS A 40 -12.08 -14.38 10.80
N VAL A 41 -11.86 -13.08 10.90
CA VAL A 41 -12.42 -12.06 10.03
C VAL A 41 -11.42 -10.93 9.86
N GLY A 42 -11.18 -10.50 8.64
CA GLY A 42 -10.35 -9.35 8.34
C GLY A 42 -10.74 -8.72 7.02
N SER A 43 -9.89 -7.85 6.48
CA SER A 43 -10.23 -7.14 5.24
C SER A 43 -10.44 -8.05 4.03
N VAL A 44 -9.93 -9.30 4.07
CA VAL A 44 -10.19 -10.33 3.05
C VAL A 44 -11.66 -10.75 2.96
N ASN A 45 -12.44 -10.55 4.03
CA ASN A 45 -13.85 -10.90 4.11
C ASN A 45 -14.79 -9.77 3.62
N GLU A 46 -14.21 -8.66 3.18
CA GLU A 46 -14.92 -7.52 2.61
C GLU A 46 -15.01 -7.65 1.09
N HIS A 47 -15.67 -6.68 0.45
CA HIS A 47 -15.73 -6.59 -1.00
C HIS A 47 -15.74 -5.13 -1.46
N GLU A 48 -15.16 -4.89 -2.63
CA GLU A 48 -15.42 -3.68 -3.41
C GLU A 48 -16.81 -3.74 -4.05
N ALA A 49 -17.28 -2.60 -4.57
CA ALA A 49 -18.56 -2.51 -5.27
C ALA A 49 -18.68 -3.53 -6.41
N GLY A 50 -19.64 -4.44 -6.29
CA GLY A 50 -19.99 -5.39 -7.34
C GLY A 50 -20.89 -4.81 -8.44
N PRO A 51 -21.19 -5.60 -9.50
CA PRO A 51 -22.12 -5.18 -10.54
C PRO A 51 -23.50 -4.83 -9.98
N GLY A 52 -23.89 -3.56 -10.10
CA GLY A 52 -25.19 -3.06 -9.61
C GLY A 52 -25.16 -2.46 -8.21
N GLU A 53 -24.01 -2.49 -7.54
CA GLU A 53 -23.77 -1.82 -6.26
C GLU A 53 -23.18 -0.43 -6.46
N SER A 54 -23.52 0.52 -5.59
CA SER A 54 -23.02 1.89 -5.66
C SER A 54 -21.70 2.10 -4.91
N HIS A 55 -21.36 1.18 -4.00
CA HIS A 55 -20.15 1.18 -3.16
C HIS A 55 -19.88 -0.24 -2.65
N GLY A 56 -18.68 -0.49 -2.15
CA GLY A 56 -18.33 -1.70 -1.40
C GLY A 56 -18.32 -1.44 0.10
N ILE A 57 -17.76 -2.40 0.86
CA ILE A 57 -17.66 -2.33 2.32
C ILE A 57 -16.21 -2.44 2.82
N THR A 58 -15.23 -2.05 1.99
CA THR A 58 -13.83 -2.14 2.40
C THR A 58 -13.54 -1.27 3.63
N GLY A 59 -12.72 -1.79 4.55
CA GLY A 59 -12.38 -1.17 5.83
C GLY A 59 -13.36 -1.45 6.98
N LEU A 60 -14.45 -2.19 6.73
CA LEU A 60 -15.46 -2.47 7.74
C LEU A 60 -14.92 -3.32 8.92
N SER A 61 -13.98 -4.22 8.67
CA SER A 61 -13.29 -5.00 9.72
C SER A 61 -12.56 -4.07 10.69
N HIS A 62 -11.84 -3.08 10.14
CA HIS A 62 -11.13 -2.07 10.92
C HIS A 62 -12.11 -1.13 11.65
N PHE A 63 -13.26 -0.83 11.05
CA PHE A 63 -14.34 -0.13 11.76
C PHE A 63 -14.80 -0.89 13.00
N PHE A 64 -14.93 -2.22 12.92
CA PHE A 64 -15.32 -3.02 14.08
C PHE A 64 -14.28 -3.03 15.19
N GLU A 65 -12.99 -2.96 14.84
CA GLU A 65 -11.92 -2.72 15.82
C GLU A 65 -12.22 -1.48 16.68
N HIS A 66 -12.55 -0.36 16.05
CA HIS A 66 -12.89 0.90 16.70
C HIS A 66 -14.21 0.81 17.48
N MET A 67 -15.26 0.29 16.84
CA MET A 67 -16.61 0.25 17.39
C MET A 67 -16.70 -0.63 18.64
N MET A 68 -15.92 -1.71 18.72
CA MET A 68 -15.87 -2.59 19.89
C MET A 68 -15.31 -1.91 21.15
N PHE A 69 -14.72 -0.72 21.03
CA PHE A 69 -14.31 0.10 22.18
C PHE A 69 -15.36 1.12 22.64
N ARG A 70 -16.42 1.33 21.86
CA ARG A 70 -17.57 2.18 22.24
C ARG A 70 -18.44 1.53 23.32
N GLY A 71 -18.13 0.28 23.68
CA GLY A 71 -18.65 -0.38 24.84
C GLY A 71 -20.09 -0.84 24.68
N THR A 72 -20.67 -1.24 25.80
CA THR A 72 -22.03 -1.80 25.92
C THR A 72 -22.84 -0.95 26.90
N GLU A 73 -24.05 -1.41 27.27
CA GLU A 73 -24.76 -0.81 28.39
C GLU A 73 -24.07 -1.06 29.73
N ALA A 74 -23.55 -2.29 29.95
CA ALA A 74 -22.86 -2.66 31.18
C ALA A 74 -21.47 -2.01 31.29
N HIS A 75 -20.79 -1.83 30.16
CA HIS A 75 -19.46 -1.24 30.07
C HIS A 75 -19.41 -0.12 29.02
N PRO A 76 -19.91 1.10 29.34
CA PRO A 76 -20.02 2.20 28.36
C PRO A 76 -18.69 2.68 27.77
N SER A 77 -17.57 2.38 28.45
CA SER A 77 -16.24 2.50 27.88
C SER A 77 -15.44 1.27 28.26
N PHE A 78 -15.03 0.51 27.25
CA PHE A 78 -14.23 -0.69 27.48
C PHE A 78 -12.84 -0.33 28.00
N PHE A 79 -12.23 0.73 27.44
CA PHE A 79 -10.92 1.24 27.88
C PHE A 79 -10.89 1.58 29.37
N GLU A 80 -11.80 2.44 29.82
CA GLU A 80 -11.85 2.86 31.23
C GLU A 80 -12.11 1.70 32.18
N SER A 81 -12.94 0.73 31.74
CA SER A 81 -13.24 -0.48 32.53
C SER A 81 -11.98 -1.32 32.77
N VAL A 82 -11.15 -1.56 31.75
CA VAL A 82 -9.90 -2.33 31.91
C VAL A 82 -8.82 -1.55 32.65
N TYR A 83 -8.69 -0.24 32.39
CA TYR A 83 -7.73 0.60 33.11
C TYR A 83 -8.02 0.65 34.62
N ALA A 84 -9.30 0.66 35.02
CA ALA A 84 -9.70 0.57 36.42
C ALA A 84 -9.28 -0.74 37.10
N LEU A 85 -9.07 -1.82 36.33
CA LEU A 85 -8.54 -3.11 36.82
C LEU A 85 -7.00 -3.13 36.86
N GLY A 86 -6.34 -2.01 36.53
CA GLY A 86 -4.88 -1.95 36.38
C GLY A 86 -4.36 -2.67 35.14
N GLY A 87 -5.24 -2.98 34.18
CA GLY A 87 -4.90 -3.65 32.94
C GLY A 87 -4.42 -2.71 31.84
N LYS A 88 -3.94 -3.30 30.76
CA LYS A 88 -3.72 -2.65 29.46
C LYS A 88 -4.46 -3.46 28.42
N LEU A 89 -4.96 -2.79 27.39
CA LEU A 89 -5.60 -3.45 26.27
C LEU A 89 -5.17 -2.80 24.96
N ASN A 90 -5.41 -3.52 23.87
CA ASN A 90 -5.48 -2.94 22.55
C ASN A 90 -6.29 -3.87 21.63
N ALA A 91 -6.45 -3.45 20.39
CA ALA A 91 -6.84 -4.33 19.32
C ALA A 91 -5.96 -4.09 18.10
N PHE A 92 -6.09 -4.97 17.11
CA PHE A 92 -5.65 -4.72 15.75
C PHE A 92 -6.49 -5.53 14.78
N THR A 93 -6.63 -4.98 13.58
CA THR A 93 -7.20 -5.67 12.43
C THR A 93 -6.14 -5.81 11.38
N TRP A 94 -6.18 -6.93 10.67
CA TRP A 94 -5.38 -7.11 9.50
C TRP A 94 -6.15 -7.82 8.39
N LEU A 95 -5.43 -8.31 7.38
CA LEU A 95 -6.02 -8.92 6.19
C LEU A 95 -6.98 -10.05 6.55
N ASP A 96 -6.62 -10.79 7.59
CA ASP A 96 -7.11 -12.12 7.84
C ASP A 96 -7.89 -12.20 9.18
N GLU A 97 -7.69 -11.24 10.07
CA GLU A 97 -8.10 -11.33 11.48
C GLU A 97 -8.38 -9.96 12.11
N THR A 98 -9.20 -9.98 13.15
CA THR A 98 -9.41 -8.89 14.09
C THR A 98 -9.20 -9.45 15.49
N VAL A 99 -8.31 -8.83 16.25
CA VAL A 99 -7.83 -9.33 17.53
C VAL A 99 -8.03 -8.29 18.60
N TYR A 100 -8.61 -8.70 19.72
CA TYR A 100 -8.73 -7.90 20.95
C TYR A 100 -7.92 -8.60 22.03
N TRP A 101 -7.15 -7.83 22.81
CA TRP A 101 -6.37 -8.40 23.89
C TRP A 101 -6.28 -7.49 25.10
N GLU A 102 -6.16 -8.13 26.27
CA GLU A 102 -5.98 -7.50 27.56
C GLU A 102 -4.85 -8.18 28.33
N ASN A 103 -3.98 -7.37 28.93
CA ASN A 103 -3.00 -7.80 29.91
C ASN A 103 -3.33 -7.18 31.26
N MET A 104 -3.47 -8.00 32.30
CA MET A 104 -3.95 -7.54 33.61
C MET A 104 -3.46 -8.45 34.75
N PRO A 105 -3.61 -8.01 36.02
CA PRO A 105 -3.47 -8.90 37.17
C PRO A 105 -4.43 -10.10 37.08
N SER A 106 -3.93 -11.31 37.35
CA SER A 106 -4.67 -12.57 37.16
C SER A 106 -6.00 -12.66 37.90
N GLN A 107 -6.11 -12.01 39.06
CA GLN A 107 -7.33 -11.94 39.86
C GLN A 107 -8.54 -11.31 39.14
N HIS A 108 -8.32 -10.60 38.03
CA HIS A 108 -9.37 -9.93 37.25
C HIS A 108 -9.80 -10.72 36.00
N LEU A 109 -9.28 -11.95 35.80
CA LEU A 109 -9.56 -12.75 34.61
C LEU A 109 -11.06 -13.01 34.38
N GLU A 110 -11.81 -13.43 35.41
CA GLU A 110 -13.26 -13.64 35.28
C GLU A 110 -13.99 -12.37 34.82
N THR A 111 -13.60 -11.21 35.36
CA THR A 111 -14.20 -9.93 35.02
C THR A 111 -14.01 -9.63 33.54
N VAL A 112 -12.79 -9.78 33.00
CA VAL A 112 -12.55 -9.48 31.58
C VAL A 112 -13.19 -10.51 30.66
N ILE A 113 -13.21 -11.81 31.02
CA ILE A 113 -13.99 -12.82 30.30
C ILE A 113 -15.46 -12.39 30.18
N SER A 114 -16.05 -11.88 31.26
CA SER A 114 -17.43 -11.40 31.24
C SER A 114 -17.64 -10.16 30.37
N MET A 115 -16.69 -9.22 30.40
CA MET A 115 -16.72 -8.00 29.60
C MET A 115 -16.61 -8.30 28.10
N GLU A 116 -15.76 -9.26 27.75
CA GLU A 116 -15.52 -9.68 26.37
C GLU A 116 -16.71 -10.42 25.76
N ALA A 117 -17.32 -11.33 26.53
CA ALA A 117 -18.57 -11.97 26.12
C ALA A 117 -19.70 -10.94 25.96
N ASP A 118 -19.79 -9.96 26.86
CA ASP A 118 -20.79 -8.89 26.80
C ASP A 118 -20.62 -8.00 25.55
N ARG A 119 -19.40 -7.58 25.20
CA ARG A 119 -19.20 -6.75 23.99
C ARG A 119 -19.45 -7.50 22.70
N LEU A 120 -19.23 -8.82 22.66
CA LEU A 120 -19.54 -9.62 21.48
C LEU A 120 -21.06 -9.68 21.20
N GLU A 121 -21.89 -9.70 22.24
CA GLU A 121 -23.35 -9.81 22.07
C GLU A 121 -24.05 -8.44 22.05
N HIS A 122 -23.58 -7.48 22.85
CA HIS A 122 -24.30 -6.25 23.17
C HIS A 122 -23.60 -4.96 22.70
N MET A 123 -22.65 -5.05 21.75
CA MET A 123 -22.07 -3.85 21.16
C MET A 123 -23.12 -3.00 20.44
N LYS A 124 -22.95 -1.68 20.49
CA LYS A 124 -23.89 -0.73 19.88
C LYS A 124 -23.53 -0.43 18.44
N ILE A 125 -24.21 -1.09 17.50
CA ILE A 125 -24.11 -0.84 16.06
C ILE A 125 -25.28 0.04 15.65
N ASP A 126 -25.14 1.34 15.90
CA ASP A 126 -26.14 2.35 15.55
C ASP A 126 -25.49 3.58 14.91
N PHE A 127 -26.33 4.47 14.39
CA PHE A 127 -25.88 5.69 13.73
C PHE A 127 -25.00 6.59 14.63
N LEU A 128 -25.33 6.69 15.92
CA LEU A 128 -24.64 7.60 16.85
C LEU A 128 -23.29 7.05 17.30
N ASN A 129 -23.06 5.75 17.16
CA ASN A 129 -21.75 5.13 17.41
C ASN A 129 -20.92 5.03 16.12
N LEU A 130 -21.54 4.66 15.00
CA LEU A 130 -20.86 4.44 13.71
C LEU A 130 -20.32 5.75 13.11
N GLU A 131 -21.11 6.82 13.11
CA GLU A 131 -20.75 8.02 12.35
C GLU A 131 -19.58 8.83 12.97
N PRO A 132 -19.49 8.99 14.30
CA PRO A 132 -18.28 9.58 14.90
C PRO A 132 -17.02 8.75 14.62
N GLU A 133 -17.11 7.42 14.69
CA GLU A 133 -15.97 6.55 14.38
C GLU A 133 -15.58 6.60 12.91
N ARG A 134 -16.54 6.77 12.00
CA ARG A 134 -16.25 7.00 10.57
C ARG A 134 -15.29 8.15 10.36
N GLU A 135 -15.53 9.28 11.02
CA GLU A 135 -14.65 10.45 10.88
C GLU A 135 -13.27 10.23 11.51
N VAL A 136 -13.19 9.43 12.58
CA VAL A 136 -11.91 9.02 13.19
C VAL A 136 -11.12 8.14 12.22
N VAL A 137 -11.73 7.08 11.67
CA VAL A 137 -11.07 6.16 10.74
C VAL A 137 -10.66 6.88 9.45
N LYS A 138 -11.49 7.78 8.91
CA LYS A 138 -11.12 8.62 7.76
C LYS A 138 -9.93 9.52 8.08
N SER A 139 -9.89 10.12 9.26
CA SER A 139 -8.76 10.93 9.70
C SER A 139 -7.49 10.10 9.85
N GLU A 140 -7.61 8.88 10.37
CA GLU A 140 -6.50 7.92 10.42
C GLU A 140 -6.01 7.55 9.02
N ARG A 141 -6.91 7.23 8.09
CA ARG A 141 -6.56 6.93 6.70
C ARG A 141 -5.74 8.05 6.09
N LEU A 142 -6.24 9.29 6.18
CA LEU A 142 -5.53 10.47 5.72
C LEU A 142 -4.13 10.60 6.36
N LEU A 143 -4.01 10.37 7.68
CA LEU A 143 -2.74 10.47 8.40
C LEU A 143 -1.75 9.35 8.07
N ARG A 144 -2.22 8.14 7.79
CA ARG A 144 -1.39 6.94 7.62
C ARG A 144 -1.07 6.63 6.17
N THR A 145 -1.94 6.99 5.24
CA THR A 145 -1.87 6.62 3.83
C THR A 145 -1.72 7.85 2.94
N GLU A 146 -2.72 8.72 2.82
CA GLU A 146 -2.74 9.77 1.80
C GLU A 146 -1.75 10.91 2.04
N ASN A 147 -1.55 11.29 3.32
CA ASN A 147 -0.60 12.35 3.70
C ASN A 147 0.80 11.81 4.01
N ARG A 148 1.01 10.49 3.89
CA ARG A 148 2.32 9.86 4.05
C ARG A 148 2.78 9.30 2.72
N PRO A 149 3.87 9.84 2.12
CA PRO A 149 4.35 9.36 0.84
C PRO A 149 4.62 7.85 0.82
N GLU A 150 5.11 7.29 1.93
CA GLU A 150 5.34 5.85 2.08
C GLU A 150 4.04 5.05 2.07
N GLY A 151 3.03 5.47 2.83
CA GLY A 151 1.75 4.78 2.93
C GLY A 151 1.01 4.75 1.58
N LEU A 152 1.00 5.87 0.86
CA LEU A 152 0.42 5.93 -0.48
C LEU A 152 1.19 5.06 -1.48
N ALA A 153 2.52 5.02 -1.40
CA ALA A 153 3.32 4.16 -2.26
C ALA A 153 3.10 2.67 -1.98
N GLU A 154 2.93 2.30 -0.71
CA GLU A 154 2.60 0.94 -0.26
C GLU A 154 1.21 0.51 -0.75
N GLU A 155 0.18 1.37 -0.62
CA GLU A 155 -1.17 1.09 -1.10
C GLU A 155 -1.18 0.87 -2.62
N VAL A 156 -0.54 1.75 -3.39
CA VAL A 156 -0.41 1.60 -4.85
C VAL A 156 0.33 0.32 -5.22
N MET A 157 1.41 -0.01 -4.51
CA MET A 157 2.18 -1.23 -4.75
C MET A 157 1.33 -2.49 -4.49
N GLN A 158 0.65 -2.55 -3.34
CA GLN A 158 -0.17 -3.69 -2.95
C GLN A 158 -1.33 -3.90 -3.94
N ALA A 159 -2.07 -2.84 -4.26
CA ALA A 159 -3.16 -2.88 -5.24
C ALA A 159 -2.67 -3.24 -6.65
N ARG A 160 -1.39 -3.02 -6.94
CA ARG A 160 -0.79 -3.41 -8.22
C ARG A 160 -0.30 -4.85 -8.24
N VAL A 161 0.06 -5.45 -7.11
CA VAL A 161 0.48 -6.86 -7.05
C VAL A 161 -0.70 -7.79 -7.32
N PHE A 162 -1.87 -7.48 -6.78
CA PHE A 162 -3.09 -8.29 -6.89
C PHE A 162 -4.09 -7.63 -7.85
N GLU A 163 -4.54 -8.37 -8.87
CA GLU A 163 -5.59 -7.93 -9.80
C GLU A 163 -6.99 -8.36 -9.34
N PHE A 164 -7.13 -9.49 -8.62
CA PHE A 164 -8.44 -10.05 -8.25
C PHE A 164 -8.54 -10.46 -6.78
N PHE A 165 -7.46 -10.94 -6.18
CA PHE A 165 -7.49 -11.45 -4.81
C PHE A 165 -7.75 -10.31 -3.80
N PRO A 166 -8.58 -10.51 -2.75
CA PRO A 166 -8.97 -9.45 -1.80
C PRO A 166 -7.81 -8.76 -1.05
N TYR A 167 -6.62 -9.35 -1.04
CA TYR A 167 -5.42 -8.68 -0.53
C TYR A 167 -4.97 -7.48 -1.38
N HIS A 168 -5.70 -7.10 -2.44
CA HIS A 168 -5.36 -5.91 -3.22
C HIS A 168 -5.66 -4.59 -2.48
N TRP A 169 -6.56 -4.55 -1.48
CA TRP A 169 -6.80 -3.34 -0.69
C TRP A 169 -6.18 -3.43 0.71
N GLY A 170 -5.81 -2.27 1.25
CA GLY A 170 -5.31 -2.17 2.62
C GLY A 170 -6.44 -2.34 3.65
N THR A 171 -6.08 -2.79 4.86
CA THR A 171 -7.03 -3.05 5.96
C THR A 171 -7.95 -1.87 6.28
N ILE A 172 -7.48 -0.64 6.10
CA ILE A 172 -8.26 0.56 6.41
C ILE A 172 -9.37 0.84 5.40
N GLY A 173 -9.38 0.18 4.24
CA GLY A 173 -10.40 0.31 3.20
C GLY A 173 -10.31 1.59 2.39
N TRP A 174 -11.02 1.64 1.26
CA TRP A 174 -11.07 2.78 0.36
C TRP A 174 -11.89 3.93 0.93
N MET A 175 -11.41 5.17 0.81
CA MET A 175 -12.13 6.36 1.29
C MET A 175 -13.59 6.42 0.82
N ARG A 176 -13.87 6.00 -0.43
CA ARG A 176 -15.24 5.94 -0.97
C ARG A 176 -16.15 4.99 -0.19
N ASP A 177 -15.65 3.83 0.23
CA ASP A 177 -16.43 2.80 0.93
C ASP A 177 -16.58 3.22 2.39
N LEU A 178 -15.53 3.77 3.00
CA LEU A 178 -15.60 4.39 4.33
C LEU A 178 -16.61 5.54 4.38
N ASN A 179 -16.84 6.26 3.30
CA ASN A 179 -17.85 7.32 3.23
C ASN A 179 -19.27 6.77 3.07
N ALA A 180 -19.44 5.58 2.50
CA ALA A 180 -20.73 5.07 2.05
C ALA A 180 -21.34 3.99 2.96
N VAL A 181 -20.52 3.17 3.63
CA VAL A 181 -20.99 2.00 4.40
C VAL A 181 -22.10 2.38 5.39
N THR A 182 -23.15 1.57 5.46
CA THR A 182 -24.36 1.85 6.26
C THR A 182 -24.38 1.07 7.57
N VAL A 183 -25.22 1.50 8.52
CA VAL A 183 -25.46 0.77 9.78
C VAL A 183 -25.99 -0.65 9.51
N ALA A 184 -26.83 -0.81 8.49
CA ALA A 184 -27.38 -2.12 8.14
C ALA A 184 -26.32 -3.08 7.59
N GLU A 185 -25.39 -2.59 6.77
CA GLU A 185 -24.26 -3.39 6.29
C GLU A 185 -23.28 -3.73 7.42
N ALA A 186 -23.01 -2.78 8.31
CA ALA A 186 -22.24 -3.05 9.52
C ALA A 186 -22.90 -4.16 10.37
N GLN A 187 -24.20 -4.05 10.66
CA GLN A 187 -24.93 -5.07 11.41
C GLN A 187 -24.89 -6.43 10.71
N ALA A 188 -25.14 -6.48 9.40
CA ALA A 188 -25.09 -7.73 8.64
C ALA A 188 -23.69 -8.36 8.67
N TYR A 189 -22.64 -7.55 8.61
CA TYR A 189 -21.25 -8.01 8.72
C TYR A 189 -20.95 -8.60 10.11
N HIS A 190 -21.39 -7.91 11.17
CA HIS A 190 -21.28 -8.37 12.55
C HIS A 190 -21.98 -9.72 12.75
N ASP A 191 -23.25 -9.80 12.35
CA ASP A 191 -24.12 -10.97 12.55
C ASP A 191 -23.58 -12.24 11.87
N VAL A 192 -22.75 -12.07 10.84
CA VAL A 192 -22.08 -13.17 10.15
C VAL A 192 -20.77 -13.55 10.82
N TYR A 193 -19.87 -12.57 11.02
CA TYR A 193 -18.46 -12.87 11.31
C TYR A 193 -18.07 -12.82 12.79
N TYR A 194 -18.80 -12.06 13.61
CA TYR A 194 -18.55 -11.93 15.04
C TYR A 194 -19.38 -12.96 15.80
N ALA A 195 -18.93 -14.21 15.74
CA ALA A 195 -19.62 -15.37 16.29
C ALA A 195 -18.66 -16.29 17.06
N PRO A 196 -19.13 -17.01 18.09
CA PRO A 196 -18.28 -17.90 18.89
C PRO A 196 -17.58 -18.98 18.04
N ASN A 197 -18.28 -19.57 17.07
CA ASN A 197 -17.71 -20.57 16.15
C ASN A 197 -16.81 -19.98 15.05
N ASN A 198 -16.65 -18.65 15.00
CA ASN A 198 -15.70 -17.95 14.13
C ASN A 198 -14.59 -17.26 14.92
N ALA A 199 -14.42 -17.62 16.19
CA ALA A 199 -13.43 -17.05 17.06
C ALA A 199 -12.62 -18.13 17.80
N TYR A 200 -11.49 -17.71 18.35
CA TYR A 200 -10.79 -18.48 19.38
C TYR A 200 -10.34 -17.56 20.50
N VAL A 201 -10.39 -18.10 21.72
CA VAL A 201 -9.90 -17.44 22.93
C VAL A 201 -8.54 -18.01 23.30
N LEU A 202 -7.59 -17.11 23.57
CA LEU A 202 -6.25 -17.43 24.02
C LEU A 202 -6.03 -16.86 25.42
N VAL A 203 -5.65 -17.72 26.37
CA VAL A 203 -5.34 -17.32 27.75
C VAL A 203 -3.93 -17.76 28.10
N SER A 204 -3.07 -16.84 28.50
CA SER A 204 -1.66 -17.12 28.79
C SER A 204 -1.24 -16.42 30.08
N GLY A 205 -0.67 -17.16 31.04
CA GLY A 205 -0.19 -16.60 32.30
C GLY A 205 -0.74 -17.31 33.54
N ASP A 206 -0.81 -16.56 34.64
CA ASP A 206 -1.22 -17.09 35.94
C ASP A 206 -2.74 -17.29 36.00
N HIS A 207 -3.20 -18.52 35.78
CA HIS A 207 -4.61 -18.90 35.87
C HIS A 207 -4.74 -20.40 36.13
N ASP A 208 -5.88 -20.82 36.69
CA ASP A 208 -6.26 -22.23 36.74
C ASP A 208 -7.07 -22.58 35.47
N PRO A 209 -6.62 -23.52 34.62
CA PRO A 209 -7.31 -23.83 33.37
C PRO A 209 -8.73 -24.38 33.54
N GLN A 210 -9.01 -25.13 34.60
CA GLN A 210 -10.34 -25.70 34.84
C GLN A 210 -11.35 -24.62 35.22
N GLN A 211 -10.96 -23.72 36.13
CA GLN A 211 -11.74 -22.57 36.55
C GLN A 211 -11.95 -21.59 35.40
N THR A 212 -10.92 -21.35 34.59
CA THR A 212 -11.00 -20.49 33.40
C THR A 212 -11.98 -21.04 32.38
N LEU A 213 -11.91 -22.35 32.10
CA LEU A 213 -12.89 -23.01 31.23
C LEU A 213 -14.32 -22.93 31.78
N ALA A 214 -14.50 -23.05 33.10
CA ALA A 214 -15.81 -22.87 33.73
C ALA A 214 -16.36 -21.44 33.55
N TRP A 215 -15.51 -20.41 33.65
CA TRP A 215 -15.91 -19.03 33.37
C TRP A 215 -16.23 -18.81 31.88
N LEU A 216 -15.41 -19.33 30.97
CA LEU A 216 -15.68 -19.26 29.53
C LEU A 216 -17.01 -19.94 29.19
N GLN A 217 -17.30 -21.11 29.75
CA GLN A 217 -18.58 -21.78 29.58
C GLN A 217 -19.75 -20.98 30.17
N LYS A 218 -19.55 -20.28 31.30
CA LYS A 218 -20.55 -19.44 31.95
C LYS A 218 -20.91 -18.21 31.10
N TYR A 219 -19.93 -17.54 30.51
CA TYR A 219 -20.13 -16.26 29.82
C TYR A 219 -20.29 -16.40 28.31
N TYR A 220 -19.51 -17.25 27.64
CA TYR A 220 -19.64 -17.47 26.19
C TYR A 220 -20.58 -18.61 25.83
N GLY A 221 -20.80 -19.59 26.71
CA GLY A 221 -21.48 -20.83 26.36
C GLY A 221 -22.94 -20.69 25.94
N GLY A 222 -23.58 -19.56 26.27
CA GLY A 222 -24.94 -19.22 25.84
C GLY A 222 -25.01 -18.51 24.49
N LEU A 223 -23.89 -18.03 23.94
CA LEU A 223 -23.86 -17.29 22.68
C LEU A 223 -24.14 -18.21 21.49
N GLU A 224 -24.94 -17.72 20.56
CA GLU A 224 -25.36 -18.48 19.38
C GLU A 224 -24.23 -18.60 18.35
N ALA A 225 -24.02 -19.81 17.84
CA ALA A 225 -23.19 -20.02 16.65
C ALA A 225 -23.88 -19.45 15.39
N ARG A 226 -23.08 -19.00 14.42
CA ARG A 226 -23.56 -18.44 13.15
C ARG A 226 -23.04 -19.23 11.94
N PRO A 227 -23.80 -19.33 10.85
CA PRO A 227 -23.32 -19.93 9.61
C PRO A 227 -22.24 -19.03 8.98
N ILE A 228 -20.99 -19.49 8.95
CA ILE A 228 -19.87 -18.74 8.36
C ILE A 228 -19.78 -19.08 6.87
N PRO A 229 -19.79 -18.08 5.98
CA PRO A 229 -19.59 -18.30 4.56
C PRO A 229 -18.23 -18.98 4.30
N PRO A 230 -18.16 -19.95 3.36
CA PRO A 230 -16.88 -20.51 2.97
C PRO A 230 -16.00 -19.44 2.30
N GLU A 231 -14.68 -19.55 2.50
CA GLU A 231 -13.71 -18.76 1.74
C GLU A 231 -13.74 -19.22 0.26
N ASP A 232 -14.33 -18.40 -0.61
CA ASP A 232 -14.35 -18.61 -2.07
C ASP A 232 -13.74 -17.39 -2.77
N PHE A 233 -12.41 -17.33 -2.75
CA PHE A 233 -11.65 -16.21 -3.33
C PHE A 233 -11.19 -16.54 -4.75
N PRO A 234 -11.18 -15.54 -5.66
CA PRO A 234 -10.62 -15.73 -6.99
C PRO A 234 -9.12 -16.03 -6.92
N VAL A 235 -8.64 -16.93 -7.77
CA VAL A 235 -7.20 -17.24 -7.83
C VAL A 235 -6.46 -16.10 -8.53
N GLU A 236 -5.42 -15.58 -7.88
CA GLU A 236 -4.57 -14.55 -8.46
C GLU A 236 -3.64 -15.14 -9.55
N PRO A 237 -3.74 -14.69 -10.82
CA PRO A 237 -2.88 -15.18 -11.89
C PRO A 237 -1.41 -14.89 -11.59
N ARG A 238 -0.50 -15.73 -12.11
CA ARG A 238 0.94 -15.47 -11.98
C ARG A 238 1.30 -14.16 -12.65
N GLN A 239 2.11 -13.34 -11.97
CA GLN A 239 2.67 -12.14 -12.57
C GLN A 239 3.75 -12.53 -13.60
N GLU A 240 3.59 -12.09 -14.85
CA GLU A 240 4.47 -12.43 -15.98
C GLU A 240 5.39 -11.28 -16.42
N HIS A 241 5.22 -10.09 -15.84
CA HIS A 241 6.01 -8.91 -16.18
C HIS A 241 6.28 -8.07 -14.94
N GLU A 242 7.45 -7.44 -14.90
CA GLU A 242 7.75 -6.44 -13.88
C GLU A 242 6.76 -5.27 -14.00
N ARG A 243 6.21 -4.82 -12.87
CA ARG A 243 5.29 -3.68 -12.81
C ARG A 243 5.99 -2.50 -12.13
N ARG A 244 5.70 -1.27 -12.58
CA ARG A 244 6.32 -0.05 -12.07
C ARG A 244 5.32 1.09 -12.03
N ASP A 245 5.21 1.70 -10.86
CA ASP A 245 4.35 2.83 -10.59
C ASP A 245 5.12 3.97 -9.94
N ARG A 246 4.53 5.16 -10.03
CA ARG A 246 5.09 6.39 -9.46
C ARG A 246 4.01 7.14 -8.71
N VAL A 247 4.36 7.60 -7.52
CA VAL A 247 3.51 8.47 -6.71
C VAL A 247 4.22 9.81 -6.58
N THR A 248 3.51 10.89 -6.86
CA THR A 248 4.07 12.24 -6.78
C THR A 248 3.71 12.88 -5.44
N LYS A 249 4.71 13.03 -4.56
CA LYS A 249 4.56 13.68 -3.25
C LYS A 249 5.88 14.34 -2.86
N PRO A 250 5.85 15.49 -2.15
CA PRO A 250 7.04 16.04 -1.52
C PRO A 250 7.65 14.99 -0.58
N VAL A 251 8.91 14.62 -0.80
CA VAL A 251 9.60 13.63 0.04
C VAL A 251 11.11 13.88 0.04
N ASP A 252 11.70 13.85 1.24
CA ASP A 252 13.15 13.84 1.43
C ASP A 252 13.49 13.02 2.68
N PRO A 253 14.24 11.90 2.58
CA PRO A 253 14.88 11.32 1.39
C PRO A 253 13.91 10.65 0.41
N GLN A 254 14.35 10.37 -0.82
CA GLN A 254 13.52 9.67 -1.81
C GLN A 254 13.21 8.25 -1.33
N PHE A 255 11.91 7.94 -1.29
CA PHE A 255 11.38 6.64 -0.86
C PHE A 255 11.03 5.75 -2.06
N VAL A 256 11.33 4.46 -1.91
CA VAL A 256 10.94 3.44 -2.87
C VAL A 256 10.51 2.18 -2.13
N VAL A 257 9.41 1.59 -2.57
CA VAL A 257 8.88 0.31 -2.09
C VAL A 257 8.71 -0.64 -3.26
N TRP A 258 8.96 -1.92 -3.05
CA TRP A 258 8.67 -2.96 -4.03
C TRP A 258 8.31 -4.24 -3.33
N ALA A 259 7.64 -5.14 -4.04
CA ALA A 259 7.38 -6.47 -3.52
C ALA A 259 7.53 -7.54 -4.59
N TYR A 260 7.82 -8.74 -4.10
CA TYR A 260 7.61 -9.98 -4.84
C TYR A 260 6.39 -10.69 -4.26
N ARG A 261 5.61 -11.38 -5.09
CA ARG A 261 4.56 -12.25 -4.55
C ARG A 261 5.20 -13.49 -3.92
N ALA A 262 5.00 -13.65 -2.62
CA ALA A 262 5.48 -14.77 -1.82
C ALA A 262 4.45 -15.91 -1.75
N PRO A 263 4.88 -17.16 -1.56
CA PRO A 263 3.96 -18.26 -1.29
C PRO A 263 3.28 -18.10 0.08
N PRO A 264 2.16 -18.79 0.34
CA PRO A 264 1.52 -18.81 1.66
C PRO A 264 2.40 -19.53 2.68
N VAL A 265 2.16 -19.33 3.98
CA VAL A 265 3.02 -19.91 5.04
C VAL A 265 3.06 -21.44 5.05
N ARG A 266 1.98 -22.09 4.60
CA ARG A 266 1.89 -23.56 4.52
C ARG A 266 2.79 -24.14 3.44
N ASP A 267 3.28 -23.31 2.52
CA ASP A 267 4.19 -23.75 1.49
C ASP A 267 5.54 -24.19 2.11
N PRO A 268 6.09 -25.35 1.71
CA PRO A 268 7.40 -25.80 2.13
C PRO A 268 8.50 -24.73 1.96
N ASP A 269 8.41 -23.90 0.92
CA ASP A 269 9.41 -22.91 0.56
C ASP A 269 9.31 -21.61 1.34
N TYR A 270 8.23 -21.37 2.08
CA TYR A 270 8.09 -20.18 2.90
C TYR A 270 9.23 -20.06 3.92
N ALA A 271 9.56 -21.16 4.62
CA ALA A 271 10.67 -21.18 5.59
C ALA A 271 12.04 -20.99 4.91
N VAL A 272 12.18 -21.43 3.65
CA VAL A 272 13.39 -21.20 2.85
C VAL A 272 13.49 -19.73 2.47
N LEU A 273 12.37 -19.08 2.14
CA LEU A 273 12.29 -17.66 1.85
C LEU A 273 12.62 -16.80 3.08
N GLU A 274 12.24 -17.21 4.30
CA GLU A 274 12.67 -16.54 5.54
C GLU A 274 14.19 -16.60 5.75
N VAL A 275 14.82 -17.74 5.45
CA VAL A 275 16.28 -17.89 5.49
C VAL A 275 16.95 -17.05 4.41
N LEU A 276 16.42 -17.06 3.18
CA LEU A 276 16.89 -16.22 2.09
C LEU A 276 16.81 -14.73 2.47
N ASP A 277 15.71 -14.29 3.06
CA ASP A 277 15.53 -12.91 3.53
C ASP A 277 16.61 -12.52 4.53
N ARG A 278 16.89 -13.38 5.52
CA ARG A 278 17.93 -13.15 6.52
C ARG A 278 19.34 -13.05 5.92
N VAL A 279 19.60 -13.77 4.83
CA VAL A 279 20.88 -13.69 4.11
C VAL A 279 20.96 -12.41 3.28
N LEU A 280 19.89 -12.08 2.57
CA LEU A 280 19.92 -11.07 1.52
C LEU A 280 19.65 -9.66 2.03
N VAL A 281 18.64 -9.49 2.90
CA VAL A 281 18.08 -8.17 3.25
C VAL A 281 18.01 -7.93 4.76
N SER A 282 17.44 -8.85 5.51
CA SER A 282 17.13 -8.61 6.93
C SER A 282 18.30 -8.93 7.84
N GLY A 283 18.51 -8.08 8.86
CA GLY A 283 19.58 -8.25 9.84
C GLY A 283 20.90 -7.60 9.41
N LYS A 284 21.67 -7.16 10.40
CA LYS A 284 22.82 -6.26 10.15
C LYS A 284 23.91 -6.87 9.27
N SER A 285 24.05 -8.20 9.26
CA SER A 285 25.07 -8.92 8.50
C SER A 285 24.62 -9.34 7.10
N SER A 286 23.39 -9.00 6.68
CA SER A 286 22.88 -9.41 5.36
C SER A 286 23.62 -8.68 4.23
N ARG A 287 23.64 -9.30 3.04
CA ARG A 287 24.42 -8.83 1.89
C ARG A 287 24.07 -7.39 1.50
N LEU A 288 22.78 -7.06 1.36
CA LEU A 288 22.36 -5.71 0.96
C LEU A 288 22.50 -4.68 2.09
N GLN A 289 22.36 -5.07 3.36
CA GLN A 289 22.62 -4.13 4.47
C GLN A 289 24.09 -3.73 4.48
N GLN A 290 25.01 -4.68 4.33
CA GLN A 290 26.45 -4.40 4.26
C GLN A 290 26.81 -3.57 3.01
N ALA A 291 26.26 -3.93 1.85
CA ALA A 291 26.61 -3.29 0.58
C ALA A 291 26.01 -1.87 0.41
N LEU A 292 24.86 -1.58 1.02
CA LEU A 292 24.12 -0.34 0.75
C LEU A 292 23.92 0.55 1.98
N VAL A 293 23.63 -0.03 3.15
CA VAL A 293 23.34 0.75 4.38
C VAL A 293 24.60 1.01 5.19
N TYR A 294 25.45 -0.01 5.36
CA TYR A 294 26.71 0.09 6.12
C TYR A 294 27.93 0.38 5.24
N ALA A 295 27.72 0.65 3.95
CA ALA A 295 28.77 1.15 3.08
C ALA A 295 29.35 2.47 3.58
N SER A 296 30.57 2.80 3.17
CA SER A 296 31.21 4.08 3.49
C SER A 296 31.63 4.79 2.20
N PRO A 297 30.91 5.85 1.77
CA PRO A 297 29.70 6.40 2.38
C PRO A 297 28.46 5.50 2.19
N PRO A 298 27.43 5.61 3.06
CA PRO A 298 26.16 4.92 2.87
C PRO A 298 25.48 5.28 1.55
N ARG A 299 24.82 4.31 0.92
CA ARG A 299 24.01 4.50 -0.30
C ARG A 299 22.52 4.53 0.01
N LEU A 300 22.10 3.92 1.11
CA LEU A 300 20.74 3.91 1.64
C LEU A 300 20.75 4.30 3.12
N GLY A 301 19.82 5.18 3.52
CA GLY A 301 19.63 5.52 4.93
C GLY A 301 18.82 4.47 5.68
N ARG A 302 18.02 3.70 4.95
CA ARG A 302 17.21 2.59 5.46
C ARG A 302 16.96 1.58 4.35
N LEU A 303 17.00 0.29 4.70
CA LEU A 303 16.52 -0.83 3.89
C LEU A 303 15.79 -1.79 4.83
N ASN A 304 14.55 -2.16 4.51
CA ASN A 304 13.81 -3.17 5.26
C ASN A 304 13.15 -4.14 4.29
N ALA A 305 12.87 -5.33 4.80
CA ALA A 305 11.97 -6.28 4.19
C ALA A 305 10.95 -6.76 5.23
N SER A 306 9.76 -7.10 4.75
CA SER A 306 8.70 -7.77 5.51
C SER A 306 8.23 -8.99 4.74
N LEU A 307 8.05 -10.09 5.47
CA LEU A 307 7.53 -11.35 4.98
C LEU A 307 6.63 -11.90 6.08
N TYR A 308 5.32 -11.89 5.82
CA TYR A 308 4.33 -12.21 6.84
C TYR A 308 3.76 -13.62 6.67
N PRO A 309 3.72 -14.43 7.75
CA PRO A 309 3.32 -15.83 7.67
C PRO A 309 1.80 -15.96 7.64
N ILE A 310 1.19 -15.71 6.49
CA ILE A 310 -0.28 -15.70 6.34
C ILE A 310 -0.82 -16.83 5.48
N ARG A 311 -2.15 -17.02 5.54
CA ARG A 311 -2.87 -18.17 4.96
C ARG A 311 -2.76 -18.23 3.45
N HIS A 312 -2.85 -17.09 2.78
CA HIS A 312 -2.87 -16.98 1.32
C HIS A 312 -1.57 -16.34 0.78
N PRO A 313 -1.21 -16.53 -0.50
CA PRO A 313 -0.05 -15.87 -1.09
C PRO A 313 -0.09 -14.35 -0.88
N PHE A 314 1.01 -13.77 -0.37
CA PHE A 314 1.07 -12.33 -0.07
C PHE A 314 2.37 -11.69 -0.53
N LEU A 315 2.83 -10.65 0.17
CA LEU A 315 3.97 -9.84 -0.23
C LEU A 315 5.23 -10.25 0.53
N TYR A 316 6.31 -10.44 -0.22
CA TYR A 316 7.66 -10.20 0.27
C TYR A 316 8.04 -8.76 -0.10
N GLN A 317 7.70 -7.82 0.78
CA GLN A 317 7.77 -6.37 0.54
C GLN A 317 9.05 -5.78 1.08
N TRP A 318 9.75 -4.99 0.27
CA TRP A 318 10.96 -4.29 0.65
C TRP A 318 10.77 -2.78 0.48
N SER A 319 11.43 -2.00 1.31
CA SER A 319 11.42 -0.54 1.22
C SER A 319 12.77 0.06 1.52
N ALA A 320 13.08 1.18 0.86
CA ALA A 320 14.36 1.86 1.00
C ALA A 320 14.24 3.39 0.96
N ASN A 321 15.08 4.04 1.76
CA ASN A 321 15.34 5.47 1.71
C ASN A 321 16.67 5.70 1.00
N LEU A 322 16.64 6.35 -0.17
CA LEU A 322 17.83 6.61 -0.98
C LEU A 322 18.63 7.79 -0.41
N GLU A 323 19.92 7.58 -0.16
CA GLU A 323 20.84 8.68 0.18
C GLU A 323 21.04 9.63 -1.03
N PRO A 324 21.44 10.89 -0.81
CA PRO A 324 21.75 11.82 -1.88
C PRO A 324 22.72 11.22 -2.91
N GLY A 325 22.34 11.28 -4.19
CA GLY A 325 23.14 10.76 -5.31
C GLY A 325 22.89 9.29 -5.65
N MET A 326 22.15 8.53 -4.83
CA MET A 326 21.68 7.19 -5.18
C MET A 326 20.38 7.26 -5.99
N THR A 327 20.33 6.56 -7.13
CA THR A 327 19.13 6.46 -7.97
C THR A 327 18.38 5.14 -7.76
N THR A 328 17.10 5.10 -8.12
CA THR A 328 16.29 3.86 -8.11
C THR A 328 16.84 2.80 -9.05
N TRP A 329 17.47 3.20 -10.16
CA TRP A 329 18.12 2.27 -11.09
C TRP A 329 19.38 1.65 -10.49
N GLU A 330 20.21 2.43 -9.79
CA GLU A 330 21.37 1.88 -9.09
C GLU A 330 20.95 0.94 -7.97
N LEU A 331 19.86 1.25 -7.26
CA LEU A 331 19.29 0.36 -6.24
C LEU A 331 18.87 -0.96 -6.87
N GLN A 332 18.09 -0.88 -7.94
CA GLN A 332 17.66 -2.07 -8.66
C GLN A 332 18.86 -2.88 -9.15
N LYS A 333 19.88 -2.25 -9.73
CA LYS A 333 21.07 -2.95 -10.20
C LYS A 333 21.78 -3.67 -9.05
N ALA A 334 21.86 -3.05 -7.86
CA ALA A 334 22.44 -3.67 -6.68
C ALA A 334 21.60 -4.87 -6.19
N VAL A 335 20.27 -4.74 -6.20
CA VAL A 335 19.33 -5.83 -5.87
C VAL A 335 19.47 -6.97 -6.89
N ASP A 336 19.40 -6.68 -8.18
CA ASP A 336 19.50 -7.66 -9.27
C ASP A 336 20.85 -8.39 -9.23
N ALA A 337 21.94 -7.67 -8.96
CA ALA A 337 23.26 -8.27 -8.81
C ALA A 337 23.35 -9.21 -7.59
N ALA A 338 22.80 -8.81 -6.44
CA ALA A 338 22.81 -9.64 -5.24
C ALA A 338 21.94 -10.90 -5.40
N VAL A 339 20.77 -10.76 -6.04
CA VAL A 339 19.90 -11.91 -6.36
C VAL A 339 20.58 -12.84 -7.36
N THR A 340 21.16 -12.29 -8.45
CA THR A 340 21.87 -13.09 -9.46
C THR A 340 23.03 -13.86 -8.84
N ASP A 341 23.80 -13.24 -7.95
CA ASP A 341 24.91 -13.92 -7.27
C ASP A 341 24.44 -15.11 -6.42
N ILE A 342 23.34 -14.96 -5.67
CA ILE A 342 22.75 -16.09 -4.93
C ILE A 342 22.23 -17.17 -5.89
N VAL A 343 21.62 -16.79 -7.00
CA VAL A 343 21.07 -17.73 -7.99
C VAL A 343 22.17 -18.48 -8.73
N GLU A 344 23.31 -17.86 -9.03
CA GLU A 344 24.40 -18.49 -9.79
C GLU A 344 25.41 -19.23 -8.89
N HIS A 345 25.76 -18.64 -7.74
CA HIS A 345 26.84 -19.12 -6.88
C HIS A 345 26.36 -19.66 -5.52
N GLY A 346 25.09 -19.44 -5.17
CA GLY A 346 24.53 -19.83 -3.89
C GLY A 346 25.00 -18.97 -2.71
N VAL A 347 24.83 -19.51 -1.51
CA VAL A 347 25.28 -18.92 -0.25
C VAL A 347 26.35 -19.81 0.38
N ASP A 348 27.28 -19.21 1.12
CA ASP A 348 28.27 -20.02 1.83
C ASP A 348 27.60 -20.70 3.06
N LYS A 349 28.19 -21.82 3.51
CA LYS A 349 27.62 -22.60 4.61
C LYS A 349 27.58 -21.81 5.94
N ALA A 350 28.58 -20.95 6.19
CA ALA A 350 28.64 -20.17 7.42
C ALA A 350 27.60 -19.04 7.41
N GLU A 351 27.33 -18.44 6.25
CA GLU A 351 26.28 -17.46 6.02
C GLU A 351 24.90 -18.07 6.28
N LEU A 352 24.64 -19.26 5.73
CA LEU A 352 23.42 -20.03 6.01
C LEU A 352 23.27 -20.35 7.50
N GLU A 353 24.31 -20.89 8.15
CA GLU A 353 24.29 -21.22 9.58
C GLU A 353 24.04 -19.99 10.46
N ARG A 354 24.66 -18.85 10.13
CA ARG A 354 24.41 -17.57 10.83
C ARG A 354 22.98 -17.10 10.64
N ALA A 355 22.43 -17.21 9.44
CA ALA A 355 21.06 -16.82 9.16
C ALA A 355 20.05 -17.65 9.97
N VAL A 356 20.21 -18.98 9.95
CA VAL A 356 19.38 -19.91 10.73
C VAL A 356 19.51 -19.65 12.24
N ALA A 357 20.72 -19.44 12.75
CA ALA A 357 20.92 -19.12 14.16
C ALA A 357 20.24 -17.80 14.56
N GLY A 358 20.30 -16.78 13.68
CA GLY A 358 19.62 -15.50 13.88
C GLY A 358 18.11 -15.66 13.95
N LEU A 359 17.50 -16.38 13.00
CA LEU A 359 16.05 -16.61 12.98
C LEU A 359 15.57 -17.38 14.21
N ARG A 360 16.29 -18.43 14.62
CA ARG A 360 15.98 -19.18 15.85
C ARG A 360 16.04 -18.30 17.09
N SER A 361 17.06 -17.43 17.18
CA SER A 361 17.19 -16.47 18.27
C SER A 361 16.03 -15.47 18.31
N ASP A 362 15.59 -14.98 17.16
CA ASP A 362 14.47 -14.04 17.09
C ASP A 362 13.16 -14.65 17.58
N ILE A 363 12.82 -15.87 17.13
CA ILE A 363 11.62 -16.57 17.59
C ILE A 363 11.65 -16.76 19.12
N VAL A 364 12.77 -17.17 19.70
CA VAL A 364 12.85 -17.33 21.16
C VAL A 364 12.68 -15.99 21.88
N ARG A 365 13.34 -14.93 21.41
CA ARG A 365 13.22 -13.60 22.06
C ARG A 365 11.85 -12.96 21.90
N GLN A 366 11.17 -13.21 20.80
CA GLN A 366 9.85 -12.63 20.52
C GLN A 366 8.75 -13.25 21.37
N ASN A 367 8.96 -14.46 21.92
CA ASN A 367 7.92 -15.26 22.60
C ASN A 367 8.15 -15.43 24.11
N LEU A 368 8.66 -14.39 24.78
CA LEU A 368 9.01 -14.43 26.20
C LEU A 368 7.88 -13.98 27.14
N SER A 369 6.99 -13.09 26.70
CA SER A 369 5.89 -12.58 27.52
C SER A 369 4.63 -13.44 27.39
N ASN A 370 3.73 -13.36 28.38
CA ASN A 370 2.42 -14.04 28.32
C ASN A 370 1.65 -13.67 27.04
N GLN A 371 1.60 -12.39 26.69
CA GLN A 371 1.00 -11.91 25.45
C GLN A 371 1.66 -12.55 24.22
N SER A 372 2.99 -12.47 24.10
CA SER A 372 3.66 -12.99 22.89
C SER A 372 3.50 -14.50 22.70
N LYS A 373 3.38 -15.26 23.79
CA LYS A 373 3.07 -16.70 23.71
C LYS A 373 1.67 -16.93 23.14
N ALA A 374 0.68 -16.16 23.58
CA ALA A 374 -0.67 -16.21 23.03
C ALA A 374 -0.70 -15.74 21.56
N ASP A 375 -0.02 -14.63 21.24
CA ASP A 375 0.10 -14.09 19.88
C ASP A 375 0.66 -15.14 18.91
N LEU A 376 1.71 -15.86 19.31
CA LEU A 376 2.30 -16.90 18.48
C LEU A 376 1.31 -18.00 18.10
N ILE A 377 0.50 -18.44 19.07
CA ILE A 377 -0.54 -19.44 18.83
C ILE A 377 -1.64 -18.85 17.95
N GLY A 378 -2.06 -17.61 18.21
CA GLY A 378 -3.07 -16.92 17.42
C GLY A 378 -2.68 -16.78 15.95
N PHE A 379 -1.50 -16.24 15.67
CA PHE A 379 -0.97 -16.15 14.31
C PHE A 379 -0.82 -17.53 13.66
N SER A 380 -0.43 -18.58 14.41
CA SER A 380 -0.31 -19.93 13.88
C SER A 380 -1.67 -20.51 13.49
N LEU A 381 -2.66 -20.40 14.38
CA LEU A 381 -4.04 -20.80 14.12
C LEU A 381 -4.62 -20.04 12.92
N ARG A 382 -4.39 -18.73 12.82
CA ARG A 382 -4.95 -17.97 11.70
C ARG A 382 -4.36 -18.40 10.36
N ALA A 383 -3.06 -18.59 10.33
CA ALA A 383 -2.39 -18.87 9.07
C ALA A 383 -2.55 -20.34 8.64
N THR A 384 -2.87 -21.25 9.58
CA THR A 384 -2.70 -22.70 9.36
C THR A 384 -3.76 -23.61 9.98
N ASP A 385 -4.63 -23.10 10.84
CA ASP A 385 -5.54 -23.88 11.70
C ASP A 385 -4.81 -24.89 12.62
N ASP A 386 -3.49 -24.76 12.78
CA ASP A 386 -2.63 -25.53 13.67
C ASP A 386 -1.93 -24.57 14.65
N PRO A 387 -2.10 -24.73 15.97
CA PRO A 387 -1.52 -23.84 16.97
C PRO A 387 0.02 -23.85 17.01
N LEU A 388 0.68 -24.84 16.40
CA LEU A 388 2.11 -25.09 16.55
C LEU A 388 2.91 -24.97 15.26
N LEU A 389 2.28 -24.84 14.08
CA LEU A 389 3.00 -24.82 12.81
C LEU A 389 4.08 -23.72 12.74
N LEU A 390 3.80 -22.52 13.27
CA LEU A 390 4.80 -21.44 13.25
C LEU A 390 6.02 -21.74 14.14
N LEU A 391 5.87 -22.59 15.16
CA LEU A 391 6.96 -23.08 16.01
C LEU A 391 7.73 -24.21 15.33
N ASP A 392 7.06 -25.11 14.63
CA ASP A 392 7.68 -26.25 13.93
C ASP A 392 8.71 -25.79 12.87
N ARG A 393 8.61 -24.54 12.41
CA ARG A 393 9.62 -23.90 11.55
C ARG A 393 11.02 -23.88 12.15
N LEU A 394 11.15 -23.86 13.48
CA LEU A 394 12.45 -23.90 14.17
C LEU A 394 13.26 -25.16 13.82
N GLU A 395 12.57 -26.29 13.72
CA GLU A 395 13.15 -27.57 13.33
C GLU A 395 13.46 -27.54 11.83
N LYS A 396 12.50 -27.07 11.02
CA LYS A 396 12.62 -26.94 9.56
C LYS A 396 13.82 -26.08 9.13
N TYR A 397 14.13 -25.00 9.85
CA TYR A 397 15.32 -24.20 9.54
C TYR A 397 16.63 -25.00 9.59
N GLY A 398 16.69 -26.04 10.41
CA GLY A 398 17.86 -26.91 10.53
C GLY A 398 18.06 -27.85 9.35
N THR A 399 17.05 -28.03 8.50
CA THR A 399 17.11 -28.94 7.34
C THR A 399 17.29 -28.21 6.01
N ILE A 400 17.27 -26.87 6.01
CA ILE A 400 17.40 -26.06 4.80
C ILE A 400 18.85 -26.12 4.29
N THR A 401 18.99 -26.37 3.00
CA THR A 401 20.29 -26.47 2.32
C THR A 401 20.59 -25.21 1.49
N VAL A 402 21.86 -25.05 1.10
CA VAL A 402 22.29 -24.00 0.15
C VAL A 402 21.53 -24.10 -1.17
N ALA A 403 21.28 -25.32 -1.65
CA ALA A 403 20.56 -25.56 -2.89
C ALA A 403 19.09 -25.12 -2.80
N ASP A 404 18.45 -25.27 -1.64
CA ASP A 404 17.09 -24.78 -1.41
C ASP A 404 17.04 -23.26 -1.50
N VAL A 405 17.98 -22.57 -0.83
CA VAL A 405 18.07 -21.10 -0.87
C VAL A 405 18.28 -20.59 -2.30
N GLN A 406 19.18 -21.23 -3.06
CA GLN A 406 19.44 -20.90 -4.47
C GLN A 406 18.20 -21.10 -5.34
N ARG A 407 17.50 -22.23 -5.18
CA ARG A 407 16.28 -22.54 -5.93
C ARG A 407 15.16 -21.55 -5.62
N VAL A 408 14.90 -21.27 -4.34
CA VAL A 408 13.83 -20.35 -3.93
C VAL A 408 14.15 -18.90 -4.32
N ALA A 409 15.42 -18.50 -4.31
CA ALA A 409 15.82 -17.21 -4.88
C ALA A 409 15.48 -17.12 -6.38
N ALA A 410 15.83 -18.15 -7.16
CA ALA A 410 15.54 -18.21 -8.60
C ALA A 410 14.03 -18.26 -8.89
N GLU A 411 13.26 -18.88 -7.99
CA GLU A 411 11.82 -19.00 -8.14
C GLU A 411 11.09 -17.73 -7.69
N VAL A 412 11.35 -17.17 -6.51
CA VAL A 412 10.54 -16.07 -5.96
C VAL A 412 11.04 -14.71 -6.44
N LEU A 413 12.36 -14.49 -6.51
CA LEU A 413 12.98 -13.17 -6.75
C LEU A 413 13.19 -12.85 -8.24
N ARG A 414 12.31 -13.37 -9.10
CA ARG A 414 12.34 -13.12 -10.54
C ARG A 414 11.91 -11.68 -10.86
N PRO A 415 12.51 -11.00 -11.85
CA PRO A 415 12.07 -9.67 -12.27
C PRO A 415 10.58 -9.61 -12.66
N ASP A 416 10.06 -10.68 -13.28
CA ASP A 416 8.66 -10.76 -13.69
C ASP A 416 7.66 -10.85 -12.53
N ASN A 417 8.12 -11.21 -11.33
CA ASN A 417 7.32 -11.31 -10.10
C ASN A 417 7.40 -10.03 -9.26
N ARG A 418 8.05 -8.97 -9.76
CA ARG A 418 8.37 -7.77 -9.00
C ARG A 418 7.48 -6.59 -9.39
N THR A 419 7.02 -5.86 -8.38
CA THR A 419 6.25 -4.62 -8.54
C THR A 419 6.92 -3.50 -7.75
N TRP A 420 7.30 -2.41 -8.43
CA TRP A 420 7.94 -1.23 -7.82
C TRP A 420 6.99 -0.04 -7.75
N THR A 421 7.01 0.68 -6.63
CA THR A 421 6.42 2.01 -6.52
C THR A 421 7.46 2.99 -6.00
N THR A 422 7.74 4.03 -6.79
CA THR A 422 8.69 5.10 -6.41
C THR A 422 7.94 6.37 -6.05
N VAL A 423 8.29 6.97 -4.92
CA VAL A 423 7.84 8.33 -4.61
C VAL A 423 8.76 9.32 -5.32
N VAL A 424 8.18 10.18 -6.14
CA VAL A 424 8.87 11.23 -6.88
C VAL A 424 8.54 12.57 -6.25
N ASP A 425 9.56 13.26 -5.76
CA ASP A 425 9.45 14.65 -5.30
C ASP A 425 9.52 15.61 -6.50
N PRO A 426 8.47 16.42 -6.77
CA PRO A 426 8.51 17.48 -7.78
C PRO A 426 9.65 18.48 -7.57
N GLY A 427 10.01 18.78 -6.32
CA GLY A 427 11.05 19.76 -5.97
C GLY A 427 12.46 19.31 -6.39
N ARG A 428 12.75 18.00 -6.35
CA ARG A 428 14.03 17.44 -6.83
C ARG A 428 14.25 17.63 -8.33
N PHE A 429 13.19 17.80 -9.12
CA PHE A 429 13.31 18.12 -10.56
C PHE A 429 13.99 19.48 -10.78
N VAL A 430 13.81 20.44 -9.86
CA VAL A 430 14.45 21.77 -9.91
C VAL A 430 15.94 21.69 -9.63
N GLY A 431 16.34 20.93 -8.61
CA GLY A 431 17.75 20.80 -8.22
C GLY A 431 18.64 20.21 -9.33
N LEU A 432 18.09 19.30 -10.14
CA LEU A 432 18.79 18.76 -11.32
C LEU A 432 18.97 19.83 -12.41
N VAL A 433 17.98 20.70 -12.61
CA VAL A 433 18.05 21.84 -13.54
C VAL A 433 19.05 22.90 -13.04
N GLU A 434 19.13 23.11 -11.73
CA GLU A 434 20.13 23.99 -11.10
C GLU A 434 21.57 23.47 -11.27
N GLN A 435 21.79 22.16 -11.07
CA GLN A 435 23.10 21.53 -11.28
C GLN A 435 23.53 21.57 -12.74
N LEU A 436 22.61 21.30 -13.68
CA LEU A 436 22.88 21.41 -15.12
C LEU A 436 23.09 22.87 -15.58
N GLY A 437 22.55 23.84 -14.84
CA GLY A 437 22.72 25.28 -15.08
C GLY A 437 24.03 25.88 -14.53
N ALA A 438 24.67 25.22 -13.55
CA ALA A 438 25.89 25.71 -12.90
C ALA A 438 27.14 25.65 -13.81
N ASP A 439 27.14 24.79 -14.83
CA ASP A 439 28.27 24.57 -15.73
C ASP A 439 28.30 25.48 -16.97
N THR A 440 27.43 26.49 -17.07
CA THR A 440 27.40 27.42 -18.22
C THR A 440 27.48 28.89 -17.76
N PRO A 441 28.45 29.71 -18.22
CA PRO A 441 28.58 31.09 -17.73
C PRO A 441 27.53 32.02 -18.35
N ALA A 442 26.89 32.81 -17.48
CA ALA A 442 26.17 34.08 -17.73
C ALA A 442 24.65 34.09 -18.04
N ALA A 443 23.96 32.96 -18.21
CA ALA A 443 22.49 32.91 -18.19
C ALA A 443 21.77 32.34 -16.92
N PRO A 444 22.41 31.77 -15.87
CA PRO A 444 21.69 30.79 -15.02
C PRO A 444 20.82 31.39 -13.92
N VAL A 445 21.17 32.55 -13.36
CA VAL A 445 20.57 33.05 -12.11
C VAL A 445 19.09 33.43 -12.23
N GLN A 446 18.60 33.74 -13.44
CA GLN A 446 17.16 34.03 -13.65
C GLN A 446 16.34 32.77 -13.92
N LEU A 447 16.89 31.75 -14.59
CA LEU A 447 16.17 30.52 -14.91
C LEU A 447 16.01 29.60 -13.69
N THR A 448 16.98 29.58 -12.78
CA THR A 448 16.91 28.81 -11.53
C THR A 448 15.83 29.34 -10.59
N GLY A 449 15.72 30.67 -10.43
CA GLY A 449 14.61 31.29 -9.69
C GLY A 449 13.23 30.94 -10.26
N LEU A 450 13.10 31.00 -11.59
CA LEU A 450 11.84 30.69 -12.28
C LEU A 450 11.46 29.20 -12.24
N ALA A 451 12.44 28.29 -12.23
CA ALA A 451 12.19 26.85 -12.09
C ALA A 451 11.82 26.46 -10.65
N LYS A 452 12.47 27.08 -9.67
CA LYS A 452 12.13 26.94 -8.24
C LYS A 452 10.73 27.44 -7.96
N ASP A 453 10.41 28.64 -8.41
CA ASP A 453 9.06 29.19 -8.33
C ASP A 453 8.09 28.18 -8.97
N ALA A 454 8.32 27.76 -10.23
CA ALA A 454 7.41 26.84 -10.93
C ALA A 454 7.15 25.51 -10.20
N ALA A 455 8.14 24.91 -9.53
CA ALA A 455 7.92 23.67 -8.78
C ALA A 455 7.21 23.89 -7.45
N GLU A 456 7.54 24.97 -6.71
CA GLU A 456 6.79 25.38 -5.52
C GLU A 456 5.31 25.62 -5.88
N TRP A 457 5.02 26.18 -7.06
CA TRP A 457 3.65 26.40 -7.54
C TRP A 457 2.96 25.14 -8.08
N VAL A 458 3.68 24.17 -8.68
CA VAL A 458 3.10 22.86 -9.08
C VAL A 458 2.70 22.06 -7.85
N VAL A 459 3.55 22.04 -6.81
CA VAL A 459 3.22 21.41 -5.52
C VAL A 459 1.99 22.08 -4.92
N ALA A 460 1.96 23.42 -4.84
CA ALA A 460 0.80 24.14 -4.34
C ALA A 460 -0.49 23.88 -5.16
N GLY A 461 -0.38 23.79 -6.49
CA GLY A 461 -1.52 23.46 -7.36
C GLY A 461 -2.04 22.03 -7.18
N GLN A 462 -1.13 21.07 -6.96
CA GLN A 462 -1.49 19.69 -6.64
C GLN A 462 -2.13 19.57 -5.26
N GLU A 463 -1.60 20.29 -4.26
CA GLU A 463 -2.18 20.37 -2.91
C GLU A 463 -3.59 20.94 -2.94
N LEU A 464 -3.82 22.00 -3.72
CA LEU A 464 -5.15 22.63 -3.85
C LEU A 464 -6.14 21.78 -4.66
N ALA A 465 -5.67 21.05 -5.68
CA ALA A 465 -6.50 20.09 -6.41
C ALA A 465 -6.88 18.89 -5.52
N ALA A 466 -5.95 18.41 -4.69
CA ALA A 466 -6.22 17.39 -3.69
C ALA A 466 -7.19 17.89 -2.61
N GLU A 467 -7.00 19.11 -2.11
CA GLU A 467 -7.91 19.74 -1.13
C GLU A 467 -9.31 19.95 -1.73
N GLN A 468 -9.41 20.35 -3.01
CA GLN A 468 -10.69 20.47 -3.71
C GLN A 468 -11.39 19.12 -3.89
N ALA A 469 -10.66 18.08 -4.31
CA ALA A 469 -11.20 16.73 -4.44
C ALA A 469 -11.69 16.19 -3.10
N GLN A 470 -10.93 16.42 -2.03
CA GLN A 470 -11.31 16.06 -0.66
C GLN A 470 -12.60 16.78 -0.25
N LEU A 471 -12.77 18.06 -0.61
CA LEU A 471 -13.98 18.82 -0.25
C LEU A 471 -15.20 18.45 -1.09
N ASP A 472 -15.02 18.08 -2.36
CA ASP A 472 -16.10 17.52 -3.17
C ASP A 472 -16.55 16.16 -2.62
N GLU A 473 -15.61 15.36 -2.11
CA GLU A 473 -15.89 14.10 -1.42
C GLU A 473 -16.56 14.34 -0.05
N GLU A 474 -16.08 15.29 0.75
CA GLU A 474 -16.73 15.71 2.00
C GLU A 474 -18.17 16.21 1.75
N ALA A 475 -18.39 17.02 0.71
CA ALA A 475 -19.73 17.49 0.34
C ALA A 475 -20.66 16.36 -0.14
N ARG A 476 -20.10 15.29 -0.72
CA ARG A 476 -20.84 14.04 -0.99
C ARG A 476 -21.12 13.28 0.31
N ALA A 477 -20.12 13.12 1.18
CA ALA A 477 -20.25 12.44 2.47
C ALA A 477 -21.30 13.11 3.37
N ILE A 478 -21.40 14.44 3.34
CA ILE A 478 -22.42 15.19 4.10
C ILE A 478 -23.82 14.99 3.54
N ARG A 479 -23.97 14.93 2.22
CA ARG A 479 -25.26 14.58 1.61
C ARG A 479 -25.68 13.17 2.00
N LEU A 480 -24.75 12.22 1.92
CA LEU A 480 -24.96 10.85 2.39
C LEU A 480 -25.27 10.80 3.90
N LEU A 481 -24.61 11.64 4.70
CA LEU A 481 -24.87 11.76 6.13
C LEU A 481 -26.30 12.24 6.40
N ALA A 482 -26.76 13.29 5.70
CA ALA A 482 -28.12 13.81 5.83
C ALA A 482 -29.15 12.74 5.40
N GLU A 483 -28.95 12.08 4.26
CA GLU A 483 -29.82 11.00 3.78
C GLU A 483 -29.89 9.82 4.76
N ARG A 484 -28.76 9.41 5.34
CA ARG A 484 -28.70 8.35 6.36
C ARG A 484 -29.39 8.79 7.65
N ALA A 485 -29.16 10.02 8.08
CA ALA A 485 -29.77 10.57 9.29
C ALA A 485 -31.30 10.68 9.16
N ASP A 486 -31.82 11.08 8.00
CA ASP A 486 -33.27 11.17 7.76
C ASP A 486 -33.96 9.81 7.94
N LYS A 487 -33.32 8.72 7.48
CA LYS A 487 -33.82 7.35 7.69
C LYS A 487 -33.88 7.00 9.18
N HIS A 488 -32.84 7.32 9.94
CA HIS A 488 -32.77 7.01 11.37
C HIS A 488 -33.64 7.94 12.24
N LEU A 489 -33.87 9.20 11.82
CA LEU A 489 -34.77 10.13 12.50
C LEU A 489 -36.22 9.64 12.51
N ALA A 490 -36.63 8.89 11.49
CA ALA A 490 -37.96 8.30 11.42
C ALA A 490 -38.16 7.16 12.44
N GLU A 491 -37.08 6.47 12.82
CA GLU A 491 -37.10 5.26 13.65
C GLU A 491 -36.70 5.51 15.12
N ALA A 492 -36.02 6.62 15.41
CA ALA A 492 -35.54 6.95 16.75
C ALA A 492 -36.64 7.48 17.71
N ASP A 493 -36.41 7.34 19.02
CA ASP A 493 -37.19 8.02 20.05
C ASP A 493 -36.85 9.52 20.13
N GLU A 494 -37.57 10.30 20.96
CA GLU A 494 -37.35 11.76 21.02
C GLU A 494 -35.94 12.15 21.51
N ALA A 495 -35.33 11.34 22.37
CA ALA A 495 -33.96 11.55 22.84
C ALA A 495 -32.95 11.30 21.71
N GLY A 496 -33.09 10.19 20.99
CA GLY A 496 -32.29 9.84 19.81
C GLY A 496 -32.46 10.86 18.69
N LYS A 497 -33.69 11.31 18.40
CA LYS A 497 -33.95 12.37 17.42
C LYS A 497 -33.26 13.68 17.78
N LYS A 498 -33.22 14.03 19.07
CA LYS A 498 -32.49 15.22 19.54
C LYS A 498 -31.00 15.03 19.33
N ALA A 499 -30.44 13.88 19.73
CA ALA A 499 -29.02 13.58 19.56
C ALA A 499 -28.58 13.60 18.08
N ILE A 500 -29.37 13.00 17.18
CA ILE A 500 -29.11 13.02 15.73
C ILE A 500 -29.13 14.45 15.20
N ARG A 501 -30.13 15.27 15.58
CA ARG A 501 -30.20 16.68 15.16
C ARG A 501 -29.02 17.51 15.67
N ASP A 502 -28.65 17.36 16.94
CA ASP A 502 -27.49 18.04 17.53
C ASP A 502 -26.18 17.64 16.82
N TYR A 503 -26.07 16.35 16.44
CA TYR A 503 -24.93 15.83 15.67
C TYR A 503 -24.87 16.43 14.25
N LEU A 504 -26.00 16.49 13.54
CA LEU A 504 -26.09 17.11 12.22
C LEU A 504 -25.74 18.59 12.26
N GLU A 505 -26.27 19.34 13.23
CA GLU A 505 -26.00 20.78 13.37
C GLU A 505 -24.51 21.05 13.65
N THR A 506 -23.87 20.18 14.44
CA THR A 506 -22.43 20.27 14.73
C THR A 506 -21.59 20.04 13.47
N ASN A 507 -21.94 19.04 12.67
CA ASN A 507 -21.24 18.72 11.42
C ASN A 507 -21.47 19.79 10.34
N GLU A 508 -22.68 20.33 10.22
CA GLU A 508 -22.99 21.41 9.29
C GLU A 508 -22.18 22.68 9.62
N LYS A 509 -22.11 23.06 10.90
CA LYS A 509 -21.25 24.18 11.37
C LYS A 509 -19.77 23.93 11.10
N GLY A 510 -19.29 22.71 11.36
CA GLY A 510 -17.92 22.31 11.10
C GLY A 510 -17.56 22.40 9.61
N THR A 511 -18.46 21.93 8.75
CA THR A 511 -18.33 21.98 7.29
C THR A 511 -18.29 23.41 6.79
N LYS A 512 -19.28 24.22 7.18
CA LYS A 512 -19.36 25.63 6.76
C LYS A 512 -18.06 26.39 7.05
N LYS A 513 -17.47 26.16 8.24
CA LYS A 513 -16.18 26.76 8.62
C LYS A 513 -15.02 26.30 7.73
N ARG A 514 -15.00 25.03 7.30
CA ARG A 514 -13.98 24.51 6.35
C ARG A 514 -14.20 25.03 4.94
N THR A 515 -15.46 25.10 4.47
CA THR A 515 -15.82 25.70 3.17
C THR A 515 -15.40 27.17 3.12
N GLU A 516 -15.65 27.94 4.19
CA GLU A 516 -15.20 29.33 4.30
C GLU A 516 -13.66 29.44 4.25
N ARG A 517 -12.94 28.49 4.89
CA ARG A 517 -11.46 28.41 4.83
C ARG A 517 -10.96 28.08 3.42
N LEU A 518 -11.63 27.15 2.71
CA LEU A 518 -11.32 26.81 1.32
C LEU A 518 -11.57 28.00 0.41
N ASP A 519 -12.72 28.67 0.51
CA ASP A 519 -13.04 29.82 -0.33
C ASP A 519 -12.05 30.97 -0.10
N ALA A 520 -11.55 31.12 1.12
CA ALA A 520 -10.42 32.00 1.42
C ALA A 520 -9.12 31.52 0.76
N GLY A 521 -8.81 30.22 0.80
CA GLY A 521 -7.68 29.61 0.10
C GLY A 521 -7.74 29.78 -1.42
N LYS A 522 -8.90 29.53 -2.05
CA LYS A 522 -9.17 29.73 -3.48
C LYS A 522 -9.02 31.18 -3.91
N LYS A 523 -9.45 32.13 -3.07
CA LYS A 523 -9.24 33.56 -3.35
C LYS A 523 -7.76 33.93 -3.32
N THR A 524 -7.00 33.38 -2.36
CA THR A 524 -5.54 33.53 -2.30
C THR A 524 -4.87 32.89 -3.53
N LEU A 525 -5.32 31.70 -3.94
CA LEU A 525 -4.84 31.02 -5.15
C LEU A 525 -5.15 31.82 -6.41
N ALA A 526 -6.39 32.26 -6.62
CA ALA A 526 -6.79 33.04 -7.78
C ALA A 526 -6.02 34.37 -7.87
N ALA A 527 -5.71 34.99 -6.73
CA ALA A 527 -4.83 36.15 -6.66
C ALA A 527 -3.39 35.79 -7.09
N GLY A 528 -2.87 34.65 -6.63
CA GLY A 528 -1.58 34.10 -7.06
C GLY A 528 -1.54 33.72 -8.55
N GLU A 529 -2.60 33.10 -9.08
CA GLU A 529 -2.76 32.73 -10.50
C GLU A 529 -2.82 33.96 -11.42
N ALA A 530 -3.47 35.04 -10.98
CA ALA A 530 -3.53 36.30 -11.72
C ALA A 530 -2.16 37.03 -11.75
N GLU A 531 -1.39 36.91 -10.67
CA GLU A 531 0.00 37.40 -10.60
C GLU A 531 0.93 36.50 -11.45
N HIS A 532 0.68 35.19 -11.47
CA HIS A 532 1.38 34.17 -12.25
C HIS A 532 1.10 34.28 -13.76
N ALA A 533 -0.12 34.59 -14.18
CA ALA A 533 -0.42 34.86 -15.59
C ALA A 533 0.39 36.06 -16.12
N LYS A 534 0.64 37.06 -15.27
CA LYS A 534 1.51 38.21 -15.57
C LYS A 534 2.99 37.80 -15.57
N ALA A 535 3.45 37.00 -14.61
CA ALA A 535 4.83 36.50 -14.55
C ALA A 535 5.15 35.56 -15.73
N GLY A 536 4.27 34.63 -16.05
CA GLY A 536 4.36 33.74 -17.20
C GLY A 536 4.23 34.48 -18.54
N ALA A 537 3.43 35.55 -18.63
CA ALA A 537 3.44 36.44 -19.80
C ALA A 537 4.75 37.24 -19.92
N ALA A 538 5.33 37.69 -18.80
CA ALA A 538 6.63 38.35 -18.78
C ALA A 538 7.77 37.39 -19.15
N LEU A 539 7.69 36.14 -18.69
CA LEU A 539 8.61 35.06 -19.05
C LEU A 539 8.51 34.71 -20.53
N ARG A 540 7.29 34.54 -21.06
CA ARG A 540 7.03 34.36 -22.49
C ARG A 540 7.61 35.51 -23.30
N LYS A 541 7.39 36.75 -22.88
CA LYS A 541 7.93 37.94 -23.55
C LYS A 541 9.46 38.00 -23.52
N ARG A 542 10.10 37.56 -22.43
CA ARG A 542 11.56 37.45 -22.31
C ARG A 542 12.12 36.29 -23.13
N LEU A 543 11.47 35.14 -23.16
CA LEU A 543 11.80 34.00 -24.02
C LEU A 543 11.69 34.39 -25.50
N THR A 544 10.63 35.09 -25.90
CA THR A 544 10.49 35.63 -27.27
C THR A 544 11.54 36.70 -27.58
N ALA A 545 11.97 37.50 -26.59
CA ALA A 545 13.07 38.44 -26.77
C ALA A 545 14.44 37.73 -26.91
N LEU A 546 14.67 36.65 -26.16
CA LEU A 546 15.84 35.78 -26.30
C LEU A 546 15.82 35.01 -27.64
N GLU A 547 14.65 34.55 -28.10
CA GLU A 547 14.43 34.01 -29.45
C GLU A 547 14.71 35.06 -30.54
N LYS A 548 14.58 36.35 -30.23
CA LYS A 548 14.93 37.44 -31.15
C LYS A 548 16.43 37.75 -31.14
N MET A 549 17.11 37.60 -29.99
CA MET A 549 18.58 37.68 -29.88
C MET A 549 19.28 36.45 -30.49
N ARG A 550 18.54 35.35 -30.69
CA ARG A 550 18.98 34.10 -31.33
C ARG A 550 19.34 34.24 -32.81
N PHE A 551 19.01 35.34 -33.48
CA PHE A 551 19.38 35.50 -34.89
C PHE A 551 20.87 35.78 -35.11
N ASP A 552 21.65 36.11 -34.06
CA ASP A 552 23.06 36.49 -34.18
C ASP A 552 24.08 35.57 -33.47
N ALA A 553 23.70 34.45 -32.85
CA ALA A 553 24.68 33.58 -32.17
C ALA A 553 24.43 32.08 -32.36
N GLN A 554 25.29 31.45 -33.16
CA GLN A 554 25.39 30.00 -33.35
C GLN A 554 25.95 29.30 -32.09
N ARG A 555 25.25 28.27 -31.57
CA ARG A 555 25.80 26.98 -31.06
C ARG A 555 24.69 26.06 -30.49
N GLY A 556 24.81 24.76 -30.78
CA GLY A 556 23.75 23.73 -30.70
C GLY A 556 23.30 23.15 -29.34
N PRO A 557 24.08 23.09 -28.24
CA PRO A 557 23.65 22.34 -27.04
C PRO A 557 22.44 22.95 -26.30
N LEU A 558 22.36 24.28 -26.23
CA LEU A 558 21.24 24.99 -25.61
C LEU A 558 19.93 24.85 -26.40
N ARG A 559 20.02 24.57 -27.71
CA ARG A 559 18.85 24.39 -28.57
C ARG A 559 18.15 23.06 -28.28
N TYR A 560 18.90 22.02 -27.94
CA TYR A 560 18.33 20.71 -27.60
C TYR A 560 17.57 20.74 -26.26
N LEU A 561 18.17 21.33 -25.21
CA LEU A 561 17.52 21.50 -23.91
C LEU A 561 16.32 22.46 -23.98
N HIS A 562 16.41 23.53 -24.77
CA HIS A 562 15.30 24.44 -25.02
C HIS A 562 14.15 23.75 -25.76
N ASP A 563 14.42 23.01 -26.83
CA ASP A 563 13.38 22.34 -27.62
C ASP A 563 12.72 21.19 -26.84
N LEU A 564 13.46 20.55 -25.92
CA LEU A 564 12.92 19.57 -24.97
C LEU A 564 12.01 20.23 -23.92
N THR A 565 12.46 21.35 -23.33
CA THR A 565 11.69 22.12 -22.33
C THR A 565 10.43 22.75 -22.95
N VAL A 566 10.53 23.25 -24.19
CA VAL A 566 9.39 23.79 -24.94
C VAL A 566 8.43 22.68 -25.37
N THR A 567 8.90 21.48 -25.69
CA THR A 567 8.03 20.32 -25.97
C THR A 567 7.28 19.88 -24.71
N MET A 568 7.95 19.83 -23.55
CA MET A 568 7.32 19.54 -22.26
C MET A 568 6.29 20.62 -21.85
N LEU A 569 6.56 21.90 -22.13
CA LEU A 569 5.66 23.00 -21.77
C LEU A 569 4.55 23.30 -22.79
N ARG A 570 4.67 22.85 -24.05
CA ARG A 570 3.69 23.11 -25.14
C ARG A 570 2.89 21.89 -25.60
N GLY A 571 3.20 20.67 -25.14
CA GLY A 571 2.45 19.46 -25.50
C GLY A 571 2.42 19.15 -27.01
N LEU A 572 3.51 19.43 -27.74
CA LEU A 572 3.58 19.22 -29.19
C LEU A 572 4.01 17.78 -29.55
N PRO A 573 3.54 17.21 -30.68
CA PRO A 573 3.87 15.85 -31.08
C PRO A 573 5.32 15.67 -31.58
N PRO A 574 5.94 14.47 -31.44
CA PRO A 574 7.40 14.27 -31.54
C PRO A 574 8.03 14.39 -32.93
N GLY A 575 7.23 14.47 -34.00
CA GLY A 575 7.68 14.32 -35.39
C GLY A 575 8.37 15.52 -36.05
N LYS A 576 8.82 16.54 -35.29
CA LYS A 576 9.53 17.72 -35.83
C LYS A 576 10.90 17.98 -35.19
N LEU A 577 11.54 16.94 -34.64
CA LEU A 577 12.95 17.00 -34.28
C LEU A 577 13.80 16.82 -35.55
N VAL A 578 14.33 17.92 -36.09
CA VAL A 578 15.40 17.85 -37.09
C VAL A 578 16.70 17.55 -36.34
N THR A 579 17.25 16.36 -36.55
CA THR A 579 18.60 16.00 -36.10
C THR A 579 19.61 16.91 -36.82
N PRO A 580 20.44 17.70 -36.12
CA PRO A 580 21.55 18.37 -36.76
C PRO A 580 22.65 17.36 -37.04
N GLU A 581 23.10 17.26 -38.29
CA GLU A 581 24.38 16.61 -38.61
C GLU A 581 25.52 17.37 -37.92
N LEU A 582 26.42 16.62 -37.27
CA LEU A 582 27.64 17.17 -36.69
C LEU A 582 28.64 17.47 -37.82
N PRO A 583 29.40 18.58 -37.76
CA PRO A 583 30.49 18.83 -38.70
C PRO A 583 31.54 17.72 -38.64
N ASP A 584 32.06 17.34 -39.82
CA ASP A 584 32.93 16.18 -40.10
C ASP A 584 34.26 16.14 -39.31
N ASP A 585 34.59 17.21 -38.60
CA ASP A 585 35.85 17.45 -37.91
C ASP A 585 35.73 17.41 -36.36
N THR A 586 34.63 16.86 -35.83
CA THR A 586 34.44 16.69 -34.38
C THR A 586 34.84 15.28 -33.92
N ASP A 587 35.95 15.15 -33.19
CA ASP A 587 36.34 13.89 -32.54
C ASP A 587 35.33 13.52 -31.42
N PRO A 588 34.52 12.45 -31.60
CA PRO A 588 33.47 12.07 -30.66
C PRO A 588 34.03 11.59 -29.31
N ALA A 589 35.27 11.08 -29.26
CA ALA A 589 35.90 10.60 -28.05
C ALA A 589 36.35 11.77 -27.15
N LEU A 590 36.79 12.87 -27.75
CA LEU A 590 37.15 14.10 -27.04
C LEU A 590 35.92 14.81 -26.45
N LEU A 591 34.77 14.73 -27.14
CA LEU A 591 33.49 15.28 -26.65
C LEU A 591 32.90 14.43 -25.51
N ALA A 592 32.98 13.10 -25.60
CA ALA A 592 32.49 12.17 -24.59
C ALA A 592 33.29 12.21 -23.28
N SER A 593 34.61 12.42 -23.35
CA SER A 593 35.48 12.49 -22.18
C SER A 593 35.33 13.79 -21.36
N ARG A 594 34.85 14.88 -21.96
CA ARG A 594 34.67 16.18 -21.29
C ARG A 594 33.29 16.41 -20.68
N LEU A 595 32.29 15.58 -21.01
CA LEU A 595 30.88 15.86 -20.69
C LEU A 595 30.15 14.73 -19.94
N GLY A 596 30.79 13.63 -19.53
CA GLY A 596 30.18 12.66 -18.60
C GLY A 596 28.88 11.97 -19.09
N TRP A 597 28.77 11.67 -20.39
CA TRP A 597 27.51 11.28 -21.06
C TRP A 597 26.97 9.86 -20.81
N GLY A 598 27.51 9.11 -19.85
CA GLY A 598 27.04 7.75 -19.55
C GLY A 598 25.55 7.69 -19.16
N ALA A 599 25.12 8.62 -18.31
CA ALA A 599 23.73 8.70 -17.83
C ALA A 599 22.77 9.31 -18.88
N ALA A 600 23.23 10.31 -19.63
CA ALA A 600 22.42 10.98 -20.65
C ALA A 600 22.11 10.07 -21.85
N ARG A 601 23.05 9.20 -22.24
CA ARG A 601 22.84 8.23 -23.32
C ARG A 601 21.81 7.17 -22.97
N SER A 602 21.78 6.70 -21.72
CA SER A 602 20.77 5.74 -21.24
C SER A 602 19.37 6.35 -21.28
N TRP A 603 19.24 7.58 -20.77
CA TRP A 603 17.97 8.31 -20.76
C TRP A 603 17.43 8.62 -22.17
N LEU A 604 18.32 8.92 -23.12
CA LEU A 604 17.94 9.15 -24.53
C LEU A 604 17.43 7.89 -25.22
N LEU A 605 17.95 6.71 -24.86
CA LEU A 605 17.49 5.43 -25.39
C LEU A 605 16.11 5.05 -24.82
N ASP A 606 15.86 5.35 -23.54
CA ASP A 606 14.55 5.14 -22.91
C ASP A 606 13.46 6.04 -23.51
N ALA A 607 13.79 7.32 -23.75
CA ALA A 607 12.88 8.28 -24.39
C ALA A 607 12.56 7.90 -25.85
N ALA A 608 13.53 7.36 -26.58
CA ALA A 608 13.34 6.87 -27.95
C ALA A 608 12.46 5.60 -28.00
N GLY A 609 12.62 4.69 -27.04
CA GLY A 609 11.77 3.51 -26.90
C GLY A 609 10.31 3.85 -26.58
N LEU A 610 10.07 4.82 -25.69
CA LEU A 610 8.74 5.32 -25.36
C LEU A 610 8.05 6.03 -26.53
N ALA A 611 8.81 6.80 -27.33
CA ALA A 611 8.28 7.48 -28.51
C ALA A 611 7.86 6.49 -29.62
N ALA A 612 8.62 5.42 -29.81
CA ALA A 612 8.28 4.37 -30.77
C ALA A 612 7.00 3.60 -30.37
N SER A 613 6.83 3.32 -29.07
CA SER A 613 5.63 2.65 -28.55
C SER A 613 4.37 3.52 -28.68
N ALA A 614 4.48 4.83 -28.46
CA ALA A 614 3.36 5.76 -28.59
C ALA A 614 2.90 5.95 -30.06
N GLU A 615 3.83 5.93 -31.01
CA GLU A 615 3.50 6.03 -32.44
C GLU A 615 2.83 4.74 -32.96
N ALA A 616 3.25 3.56 -32.48
CA ALA A 616 2.60 2.28 -32.80
C ALA A 616 1.13 2.25 -32.33
N GLN A 617 0.87 2.70 -31.10
CA GLN A 617 -0.47 2.82 -30.52
C GLN A 617 -1.37 3.78 -31.32
N ARG A 618 -0.79 4.89 -31.78
CA ARG A 618 -1.48 5.91 -32.60
C ARG A 618 -1.89 5.35 -33.96
N GLN A 619 -1.01 4.62 -34.64
CA GLN A 619 -1.32 4.01 -35.95
C GLN A 619 -2.46 2.99 -35.83
N HIS A 620 -2.41 2.13 -34.80
CA HIS A 620 -3.47 1.16 -34.53
C HIS A 620 -4.84 1.83 -34.31
N THR A 621 -4.87 2.96 -33.59
CA THR A 621 -6.10 3.74 -33.35
C THR A 621 -6.67 4.37 -34.62
N LEU A 622 -5.80 4.87 -35.51
CA LEU A 622 -6.20 5.44 -36.80
C LEU A 622 -6.74 4.38 -37.76
N GLU A 623 -6.16 3.17 -37.75
CA GLU A 623 -6.64 2.04 -38.54
C GLU A 623 -8.00 1.53 -38.04
N ALA A 624 -8.21 1.45 -36.73
CA ALA A 624 -9.50 1.10 -36.13
C ALA A 624 -10.62 2.12 -36.48
N ALA A 625 -10.30 3.42 -36.47
CA ALA A 625 -11.25 4.47 -36.85
C ALA A 625 -11.66 4.39 -38.34
N ARG A 626 -10.72 4.06 -39.23
CA ARG A 626 -10.97 3.82 -40.65
C ARG A 626 -11.80 2.56 -40.88
N ALA A 627 -11.53 1.48 -40.14
CA ALA A 627 -12.31 0.24 -40.20
C ALA A 627 -13.77 0.43 -39.75
N ALA A 628 -14.02 1.40 -38.87
CA ALA A 628 -15.37 1.76 -38.40
C ALA A 628 -16.10 2.80 -39.29
N GLY A 629 -15.54 3.16 -40.46
CA GLY A 629 -16.19 4.07 -41.42
C GLY A 629 -16.28 5.54 -40.96
N ARG A 630 -15.45 5.96 -39.99
CA ARG A 630 -15.41 7.35 -39.51
C ARG A 630 -14.30 8.12 -40.22
N ASP A 631 -14.55 9.37 -40.60
CA ASP A 631 -13.52 10.27 -41.15
C ASP A 631 -12.71 10.90 -40.00
N PRO A 632 -11.43 10.53 -39.84
CA PRO A 632 -10.60 10.99 -38.73
C PRO A 632 -10.17 12.47 -38.86
N MET A 633 -10.57 13.20 -39.90
CA MET A 633 -10.21 14.62 -40.11
C MET A 633 -11.36 15.62 -39.89
N ALA A 634 -12.59 15.14 -39.60
CA ALA A 634 -13.75 16.01 -39.39
C ALA A 634 -13.74 16.73 -38.03
N ASP A 635 -13.15 16.13 -37.00
CA ASP A 635 -12.88 16.76 -35.71
C ASP A 635 -11.49 17.42 -35.80
N GLY A 636 -11.43 18.75 -35.98
CA GLY A 636 -10.18 19.47 -36.29
C GLY A 636 -8.97 19.14 -35.39
N PRO A 637 -7.73 19.43 -35.84
CA PRO A 637 -6.49 18.91 -35.26
C PRO A 637 -6.28 19.22 -33.76
N ALA A 638 -6.92 20.26 -33.22
CA ALA A 638 -6.89 20.60 -31.79
C ALA A 638 -7.83 19.75 -30.91
N ALA A 639 -8.95 19.28 -31.47
CA ALA A 639 -9.89 18.41 -30.76
C ALA A 639 -9.35 16.98 -30.68
N LEU A 640 -8.66 16.52 -31.74
CA LEU A 640 -7.94 15.24 -31.76
C LEU A 640 -6.70 15.24 -30.87
N SER A 641 -5.95 16.34 -30.77
CA SER A 641 -4.82 16.41 -29.83
C SER A 641 -5.27 16.41 -28.37
N THR A 642 -6.38 17.09 -28.06
CA THR A 642 -6.91 17.16 -26.68
C THR A 642 -7.61 15.87 -26.27
N ARG A 643 -8.35 15.22 -27.20
CA ARG A 643 -8.88 13.88 -26.97
C ARG A 643 -7.80 12.81 -26.96
N ALA A 644 -6.75 12.89 -27.78
CA ALA A 644 -5.64 11.95 -27.70
C ALA A 644 -4.80 12.17 -26.44
N PHE A 645 -4.66 13.40 -25.96
CA PHE A 645 -4.02 13.70 -24.68
C PHE A 645 -4.89 13.23 -23.50
N ALA A 646 -6.20 13.43 -23.56
CA ALA A 646 -7.14 12.95 -22.56
C ALA A 646 -7.30 11.42 -22.59
N LEU A 647 -7.25 10.78 -23.77
CA LEU A 647 -7.31 9.32 -23.90
C LEU A 647 -5.95 8.69 -23.57
N ALA A 648 -4.82 9.35 -23.84
CA ALA A 648 -3.49 8.95 -23.35
C ALA A 648 -3.35 9.18 -21.85
N TRP A 649 -4.06 10.16 -21.30
CA TRP A 649 -4.21 10.39 -19.86
C TRP A 649 -5.15 9.34 -19.22
N ASP A 650 -6.22 8.94 -19.91
CA ASP A 650 -7.15 7.89 -19.44
C ASP A 650 -6.58 6.47 -19.62
N THR A 651 -5.76 6.23 -20.66
CA THR A 651 -4.96 5.00 -20.78
C THR A 651 -3.69 5.02 -19.92
N GLN A 652 -3.27 6.19 -19.44
CA GLN A 652 -2.37 6.31 -18.28
C GLN A 652 -3.07 5.94 -16.96
N VAL A 653 -4.41 6.00 -16.90
CA VAL A 653 -5.23 5.65 -15.71
C VAL A 653 -5.83 4.24 -15.79
N THR A 654 -5.99 3.66 -16.98
CA THR A 654 -6.44 2.26 -17.17
C THR A 654 -5.64 1.57 -18.26
N GLY A 655 -4.75 0.65 -17.87
CA GLY A 655 -3.94 -0.12 -18.79
C GLY A 655 -4.33 -1.58 -18.82
N LYS A 656 -4.86 -2.07 -19.96
CA LYS A 656 -4.43 -3.31 -20.65
C LYS A 656 -5.35 -3.63 -21.84
N LEU A 657 -4.76 -3.94 -22.99
CA LEU A 657 -4.91 -5.20 -23.74
C LEU A 657 -4.51 -5.03 -25.21
N LEU A 658 -3.91 -6.11 -25.75
CA LEU A 658 -3.52 -6.36 -27.15
C LEU A 658 -2.18 -5.68 -27.51
N THR A 659 -1.13 -6.36 -27.97
CA THR A 659 -0.93 -7.70 -28.55
C THR A 659 0.59 -7.87 -28.67
N ASP A 660 1.11 -9.08 -28.45
CA ASP A 660 2.19 -9.61 -29.30
C ASP A 660 2.35 -11.12 -29.09
N ALA A 661 1.52 -11.89 -29.78
CA ALA A 661 1.87 -13.25 -30.21
C ALA A 661 2.13 -13.19 -31.72
N PRO A 662 3.26 -13.70 -32.23
CA PRO A 662 3.55 -13.65 -33.66
C PRO A 662 2.72 -14.71 -34.38
N VAL A 663 1.58 -14.31 -34.94
CA VAL A 663 0.86 -15.12 -35.93
C VAL A 663 1.66 -15.09 -37.23
N ARG A 664 2.41 -16.16 -37.49
CA ARG A 664 2.91 -16.48 -38.84
C ARG A 664 1.71 -16.72 -39.76
N ALA A 665 1.48 -15.81 -40.69
CA ALA A 665 0.54 -16.01 -41.78
C ALA A 665 1.00 -17.18 -42.69
N ARG A 666 0.09 -18.13 -42.96
CA ARG A 666 0.11 -18.96 -44.17
C ARG A 666 -1.16 -18.69 -44.98
N PRO A 667 -1.10 -18.76 -46.32
CA PRO A 667 -2.18 -18.32 -47.18
C PRO A 667 -3.30 -19.35 -47.29
N THR A 668 -4.46 -18.81 -47.65
CA THR A 668 -5.78 -19.40 -47.82
C THR A 668 -5.82 -20.63 -48.72
N GLY A 669 -6.62 -21.63 -48.30
CA GLY A 669 -7.01 -22.81 -49.08
C GLY A 669 -8.38 -23.32 -48.61
N SER A 670 -9.23 -23.64 -49.58
CA SER A 670 -10.68 -23.82 -49.52
C SER A 670 -11.24 -25.01 -48.72
N LEU A 671 -12.45 -24.82 -48.19
CA LEU A 671 -13.65 -25.70 -48.20
C LEU A 671 -13.55 -27.21 -47.89
N ARG A 672 -14.47 -27.64 -47.00
CA ARG A 672 -15.23 -28.91 -46.90
C ARG A 672 -14.93 -29.81 -45.68
N GLY A 673 -15.94 -29.88 -44.80
CA GLY A 673 -16.71 -31.12 -44.59
C GLY A 673 -16.30 -32.08 -43.46
N GLY A 674 -17.28 -32.43 -42.62
CA GLY A 674 -17.43 -33.78 -42.07
C GLY A 674 -17.25 -33.90 -40.56
N GLY A 675 -18.29 -34.40 -39.88
CA GLY A 675 -18.31 -34.67 -38.45
C GLY A 675 -17.42 -35.83 -38.00
N ARG A 676 -17.25 -36.00 -36.69
CA ARG A 676 -18.15 -36.60 -35.70
C ARG A 676 -17.74 -36.09 -34.33
#